data_AF-V5WIJ0-F1
#
_entry.id   AF-V5WIJ0-F1
#
_cell.length_a   1.000
_cell.length_b   1.000
_cell.length_c   1.000
_cell.angle_alpha   90.00
_cell.angle_beta   90.00
_cell.angle_gamma   90.00
#
_symmetry.space_group_name_H-M   'P 1'
#
loop_
_entity.id
_entity.type
_entity.pdbx_description
1 polymer ?
#
loop_
_entity_poly.entity_id
_entity_poly.type
_entity_poly.pdbx_seq_one_letter_code
_entity_poly.pdbx_strand_id
1 'polypeptide(L)'
;MYSQGRKLYGMRFRVPALVTLLLVTGIFAALLPGECSVRFLSGSVIHAQDSVADYPTDAVLRYEQIFNELKNIGEARENSPEAAELFNYLGRFADEHGILRDWQQISRREQFHSFGRNVRFSIPGEQQSRLTVILPYVLPPGTRATRGGTSQGDASGGDAAPDSDSAPDSDSAPDSDSAPDSDSTPDSDSGPDSSRLDTLETLAAVLSILANLEEEMPAANLEIYFLGSMDEQKGMREYLSINRAVLPQAVVYLDGSAAHADSVIIENGDTGIVSPLWLVRHIQNLLDAYEIPGGLTNSRTQLYRIGLARPSEIGRLLQSELNAIAIQFQETESGTSPVLPRNLQFLHDLLISSDDEDIAENADITGLWDQHYLSFSIGSRQFLLNEMLYVQTVLAVILLLLLWLFIFRKRRRKYLKTLGRNFWNLPLLYSAMFAFIFMGSLMVSMVEQLRGIENLWRYLPIPLFLLKIITASFLFTVFFTLIRRFPLSKNGSFYSAAAILILAADVFIFGIININFAYYFLWALFWAFIFSISRNRLLKSISALLSPMLIAISVVDIIRIDETLLIGELIASDAGINLLVAFILLPFMLMLIRLDFLFPHPVRGRRNFTLRYSALAMLLLLLANLLSTFVLEPFPERQPQQIIIRGENSREYDSRSRQSDAAATELETRVRAYSNARLGKLDFSLAGQEFSAETRNTSYPFPVTQISGRLNYTLESRSFLGRTTYSLVLDSGSERAESIRISLFTSEDTSPYDATLPYRFITGRGEIRFLNGINPPSPLNLEFTLPSRTRPRIEIQALFREPETRFTRENGRWNVELQKFIQETIIISGDLDGDTQTDADGNGERDTEPEGS
;
A
#
# COMPACT_ATOMS: atom_id res chain seq x y z
N MET A 1 11.31 47.47 -63.00
CA MET A 1 9.97 46.87 -62.82
C MET A 1 10.13 45.35 -62.77
N TYR A 2 9.84 44.79 -61.60
CA TYR A 2 9.57 43.40 -61.22
C TYR A 2 10.43 42.23 -61.73
N SER A 3 11.29 41.78 -60.81
CA SER A 3 11.78 40.41 -60.67
C SER A 3 10.69 39.46 -60.14
N GLN A 4 10.57 38.25 -60.68
CA GLN A 4 10.22 37.04 -59.90
C GLN A 4 10.77 35.78 -60.60
N GLY A 5 12.05 35.47 -60.37
CA GLY A 5 12.58 34.14 -60.59
C GLY A 5 12.43 33.32 -59.29
N ARG A 6 11.33 32.57 -59.17
CA ARG A 6 11.14 31.58 -58.09
C ARG A 6 12.17 30.46 -58.24
N LYS A 7 13.29 30.55 -57.52
CA LYS A 7 14.07 29.36 -57.17
C LYS A 7 13.33 28.63 -56.05
N LEU A 8 12.70 27.51 -56.40
CA LEU A 8 12.29 26.48 -55.45
C LEU A 8 13.54 26.03 -54.66
N TYR A 9 13.70 26.57 -53.45
CA TYR A 9 14.57 25.96 -52.46
C TYR A 9 13.90 24.67 -52.02
N GLY A 10 14.45 23.53 -52.44
CA GLY A 10 14.13 22.24 -51.88
C GLY A 10 14.29 22.30 -50.35
N MET A 11 13.17 22.18 -49.65
CA MET A 11 13.16 21.92 -48.21
C MET A 11 13.78 20.55 -47.97
N ARG A 12 15.10 20.50 -47.84
CA ARG A 12 15.73 19.44 -47.04
C ARG A 12 15.26 19.69 -45.60
N PHE A 13 14.26 18.93 -45.16
CA PHE A 13 13.86 18.87 -43.75
C PHE A 13 15.13 18.70 -42.91
N ARG A 14 15.39 19.70 -42.06
CA ARG A 14 16.62 19.75 -41.28
C ARG A 14 16.51 18.74 -40.15
N VAL A 15 17.24 17.65 -40.29
CA VAL A 15 17.62 16.66 -39.28
C VAL A 15 17.64 17.17 -37.83
N PRO A 16 18.17 18.36 -37.46
CA PRO A 16 18.12 18.83 -36.07
C PRO A 16 16.72 19.06 -35.49
N ALA A 17 15.72 19.51 -36.27
CA ALA A 17 14.35 19.65 -35.78
C ALA A 17 13.71 18.27 -35.57
N LEU A 18 13.93 17.35 -36.50
CA LEU A 18 13.48 15.96 -36.40
C LEU A 18 14.14 15.23 -35.21
N VAL A 19 15.43 15.46 -34.97
CA VAL A 19 16.19 14.86 -33.86
C VAL A 19 15.81 15.46 -32.51
N THR A 20 15.49 16.77 -32.44
CA THR A 20 14.97 17.39 -31.21
C THR A 20 13.53 16.96 -30.95
N LEU A 21 12.71 16.83 -32.00
CA LEU A 21 11.36 16.27 -31.93
C LEU A 21 11.40 14.79 -31.53
N LEU A 22 12.32 13.98 -32.08
CA LEU A 22 12.57 12.57 -31.71
C LEU A 22 13.18 12.43 -30.32
N LEU A 23 13.98 13.38 -29.86
CA LEU A 23 14.48 13.43 -28.47
C LEU A 23 13.33 13.63 -27.48
N VAL A 24 12.34 14.45 -27.85
CA VAL A 24 11.18 14.73 -27.00
C VAL A 24 10.11 13.64 -27.13
N THR A 25 9.81 13.18 -28.35
CA THR A 25 8.82 12.12 -28.61
C THR A 25 9.33 10.71 -28.33
N GLY A 26 10.63 10.44 -28.44
CA GLY A 26 11.21 9.12 -28.12
C GLY A 26 11.30 8.87 -26.61
N ILE A 27 11.61 9.91 -25.82
CA ILE A 27 11.48 9.85 -24.36
C ILE A 27 10.00 9.71 -23.99
N PHE A 28 9.09 10.42 -24.66
CA PHE A 28 7.66 10.35 -24.37
C PHE A 28 6.99 9.05 -24.82
N ALA A 29 7.37 8.47 -25.96
CA ALA A 29 6.85 7.19 -26.45
C ALA A 29 7.32 6.01 -25.59
N ALA A 30 8.50 6.11 -24.97
CA ALA A 30 8.96 5.18 -23.95
C ALA A 30 8.27 5.37 -22.58
N LEU A 31 7.58 6.50 -22.37
CA LEU A 31 6.91 6.88 -21.11
C LEU A 31 5.38 6.84 -21.19
N LEU A 32 4.79 6.69 -22.38
CA LEU A 32 3.36 6.52 -22.56
C LEU A 32 2.95 5.09 -22.18
N PRO A 33 1.79 4.89 -21.56
CA PRO A 33 1.27 3.56 -21.24
C PRO A 33 0.84 2.90 -22.56
N GLY A 34 1.75 2.12 -23.11
CA GLY A 34 1.50 1.22 -24.22
C GLY A 34 2.55 0.13 -24.11
N GLU A 35 2.11 -1.12 -24.18
CA GLU A 35 2.92 -2.33 -24.20
C GLU A 35 3.95 -2.29 -25.35
N CYS A 36 5.02 -1.51 -25.22
CA CYS A 36 6.15 -1.57 -26.12
C CYS A 36 7.09 -2.68 -25.63
N SER A 37 6.60 -3.92 -25.71
CA SER A 37 7.48 -5.07 -25.90
C SER A 37 8.17 -4.86 -27.25
N VAL A 38 9.45 -4.50 -27.21
CA VAL A 38 10.27 -4.46 -28.43
C VAL A 38 10.47 -5.92 -28.87
N ARG A 39 9.55 -6.44 -29.69
CA ARG A 39 9.68 -7.74 -30.35
C ARG A 39 10.87 -7.69 -31.29
N PHE A 40 12.04 -8.10 -30.81
CA PHE A 40 13.15 -8.49 -31.68
C PHE A 40 12.84 -9.86 -32.28
N LEU A 41 12.74 -9.90 -33.61
CA LEU A 41 12.69 -11.12 -34.41
C LEU A 41 13.95 -11.96 -34.11
N SER A 42 13.79 -13.01 -33.32
CA SER A 42 14.80 -14.04 -33.12
C SER A 42 14.10 -15.39 -33.24
N GLY A 43 14.16 -15.97 -34.43
CA GLY A 43 13.73 -17.33 -34.69
C GLY A 43 14.76 -18.33 -34.19
N SER A 44 14.31 -19.27 -33.39
CA SER A 44 14.53 -20.72 -33.56
C SER A 44 13.86 -21.40 -32.36
N VAL A 45 12.63 -21.83 -32.60
CA VAL A 45 11.84 -22.69 -31.73
C VAL A 45 12.61 -24.00 -31.58
N ILE A 46 13.03 -24.33 -30.36
CA ILE A 46 13.33 -25.70 -29.97
C ILE A 46 12.15 -26.13 -29.09
N HIS A 47 11.48 -27.19 -29.52
CA HIS A 47 10.26 -27.76 -28.97
C HIS A 47 10.30 -27.94 -27.44
N ALA A 48 9.37 -27.29 -26.75
CA ALA A 48 8.88 -27.66 -25.41
C ALA A 48 7.35 -27.57 -25.36
N GLN A 49 6.69 -27.86 -26.49
CA GLN A 49 5.23 -27.71 -26.65
C GLN A 49 4.46 -29.00 -26.31
N ASP A 50 5.16 -30.05 -25.87
CA ASP A 50 4.56 -31.35 -25.56
C ASP A 50 4.30 -31.58 -24.05
N SER A 51 4.64 -30.66 -23.14
CA SER A 51 4.52 -30.89 -21.67
C SER A 51 3.33 -30.22 -20.98
N VAL A 52 2.66 -29.25 -21.60
CA VAL A 52 1.52 -28.52 -20.97
C VAL A 52 0.18 -29.23 -21.20
N ALA A 53 0.12 -30.18 -22.14
CA ALA A 53 -1.13 -30.84 -22.55
C ALA A 53 -1.50 -32.08 -21.72
N ASP A 54 -0.66 -32.52 -20.78
CA ASP A 54 -0.78 -33.82 -20.11
C ASP A 54 -0.82 -33.73 -18.57
N TYR A 55 -1.14 -32.56 -17.99
CA TYR A 55 -1.36 -32.50 -16.54
C TYR A 55 -2.63 -33.30 -16.18
N PRO A 56 -2.56 -34.24 -15.23
CA PRO A 56 -3.63 -35.22 -15.03
C PRO A 56 -4.94 -34.50 -14.69
N THR A 57 -5.98 -34.78 -15.47
CA THR A 57 -7.36 -34.30 -15.27
C THR A 57 -7.83 -34.53 -13.83
N ASP A 58 -7.30 -35.56 -13.18
CA ASP A 58 -7.59 -35.93 -11.79
C ASP A 58 -7.13 -34.89 -10.77
N ALA A 59 -5.99 -34.20 -10.99
CA ALA A 59 -5.51 -33.16 -10.08
C ALA A 59 -6.41 -31.91 -10.11
N VAL A 60 -6.92 -31.55 -11.29
CA VAL A 60 -7.87 -30.45 -11.46
C VAL A 60 -9.23 -30.81 -10.84
N LEU A 61 -9.70 -32.05 -11.02
CA LEU A 61 -10.96 -32.50 -10.39
C LEU A 61 -10.87 -32.52 -8.86
N ARG A 62 -9.72 -32.96 -8.30
CA ARG A 62 -9.49 -32.94 -6.85
C ARG A 62 -9.39 -31.52 -6.31
N TYR A 63 -8.71 -30.63 -7.04
CA TYR A 63 -8.69 -29.21 -6.71
C TYR A 63 -10.11 -28.65 -6.57
N GLU A 64 -10.96 -28.87 -7.57
CA GLU A 64 -12.36 -28.41 -7.55
C GLU A 64 -13.16 -29.00 -6.38
N GLN A 65 -12.95 -30.28 -6.07
CA GLN A 65 -13.59 -30.93 -4.93
C GLN A 65 -13.18 -30.27 -3.60
N ILE A 66 -11.87 -30.17 -3.34
CA ILE A 66 -11.33 -29.56 -2.12
C ILE A 66 -11.74 -28.09 -2.02
N PHE A 67 -11.67 -27.34 -3.12
CA PHE A 67 -12.04 -25.94 -3.14
C PHE A 67 -13.52 -25.75 -2.79
N ASN A 68 -14.42 -26.58 -3.33
CA ASN A 68 -15.85 -26.54 -3.00
C ASN A 68 -16.11 -26.90 -1.52
N GLU A 69 -15.38 -27.86 -0.96
CA GLU A 69 -15.45 -28.17 0.48
C GLU A 69 -15.00 -27.00 1.35
N LEU A 70 -13.85 -26.39 1.04
CA LEU A 70 -13.32 -25.23 1.74
C LEU A 70 -14.26 -24.02 1.64
N LYS A 71 -14.86 -23.80 0.46
CA LYS A 71 -15.84 -22.74 0.24
C LYS A 71 -17.09 -22.89 1.12
N ASN A 72 -17.49 -24.13 1.41
CA ASN A 72 -18.65 -24.43 2.25
C ASN A 72 -18.42 -24.14 3.75
N ILE A 73 -17.17 -24.11 4.21
CA ILE A 73 -16.82 -23.80 5.62
C ILE A 73 -17.10 -22.32 5.96
N GLY A 74 -17.05 -21.43 4.96
CA GLY A 74 -17.29 -20.00 5.16
C GLY A 74 -16.01 -19.20 5.43
N GLU A 75 -16.14 -18.00 6.01
CA GLU A 75 -15.02 -17.07 6.18
C GLU A 75 -14.27 -17.34 7.49
N ALA A 76 -13.14 -18.04 7.40
CA ALA A 76 -12.27 -18.33 8.53
C ALA A 76 -11.52 -17.07 9.01
N ARG A 77 -12.13 -16.33 9.93
CA ARG A 77 -11.49 -15.20 10.63
C ARG A 77 -10.97 -15.64 11.97
N GLU A 78 -9.94 -14.94 12.46
CA GLU A 78 -9.40 -15.24 13.77
C GLU A 78 -10.49 -15.19 14.86
N ASN A 79 -10.59 -16.26 15.66
CA ASN A 79 -11.61 -16.47 16.69
C ASN A 79 -13.05 -16.72 16.18
N SER A 80 -13.22 -17.08 14.90
CA SER A 80 -14.52 -17.49 14.34
C SER A 80 -14.73 -19.01 14.41
N PRO A 81 -15.99 -19.50 14.46
CA PRO A 81 -16.27 -20.93 14.38
C PRO A 81 -15.78 -21.55 13.06
N GLU A 82 -15.82 -20.80 11.96
CA GLU A 82 -15.31 -21.21 10.64
C GLU A 82 -13.80 -21.45 10.67
N ALA A 83 -13.02 -20.64 11.41
CA ALA A 83 -11.59 -20.89 11.59
C ALA A 83 -11.31 -22.17 12.40
N ALA A 84 -12.17 -22.51 13.36
CA ALA A 84 -12.08 -23.78 14.08
C ALA A 84 -12.48 -24.97 13.20
N GLU A 85 -13.50 -24.82 12.36
CA GLU A 85 -13.91 -25.83 11.39
C GLU A 85 -12.83 -26.07 10.33
N LEU A 86 -12.20 -25.01 9.82
CA LEU A 86 -11.09 -25.11 8.88
C LEU A 86 -9.86 -25.79 9.49
N PHE A 87 -9.54 -25.49 10.76
CA PHE A 87 -8.52 -26.24 11.52
C PHE A 87 -8.87 -27.74 11.62
N ASN A 88 -10.13 -28.08 11.93
CA ASN A 88 -10.58 -29.47 12.00
C ASN A 88 -10.56 -30.16 10.63
N TYR A 89 -10.87 -29.43 9.56
CA TYR A 89 -10.78 -29.91 8.18
C TYR A 89 -9.34 -30.29 7.82
N LEU A 90 -8.36 -29.39 8.03
CA LEU A 90 -6.94 -29.69 7.84
C LEU A 90 -6.50 -30.89 8.67
N GLY A 91 -7.05 -31.01 9.88
CA GLY A 91 -6.85 -32.17 10.71
C GLY A 91 -7.29 -33.47 10.03
N ARG A 92 -8.55 -33.56 9.61
CA ARG A 92 -9.10 -34.75 8.94
C ARG A 92 -8.34 -35.08 7.66
N PHE A 93 -8.04 -34.07 6.86
CA PHE A 93 -7.25 -34.21 5.64
C PHE A 93 -5.89 -34.90 5.90
N ALA A 94 -5.16 -34.45 6.91
CA ALA A 94 -3.87 -35.06 7.26
C ALA A 94 -4.02 -36.52 7.75
N ASP A 95 -5.07 -36.81 8.53
CA ASP A 95 -5.33 -38.17 9.03
C ASP A 95 -5.74 -39.11 7.88
N GLU A 96 -6.50 -38.62 6.89
CA GLU A 96 -6.96 -39.37 5.72
C GLU A 96 -5.82 -39.71 4.75
N HIS A 97 -4.86 -38.80 4.57
CA HIS A 97 -3.71 -38.96 3.66
C HIS A 97 -2.41 -39.40 4.37
N GLY A 98 -2.48 -39.79 5.64
CA GLY A 98 -1.31 -40.29 6.39
C GLY A 98 -0.18 -39.27 6.61
N ILE A 99 -0.50 -37.97 6.59
CA ILE A 99 0.47 -36.88 6.74
C ILE A 99 0.73 -36.60 8.22
N LEU A 100 2.00 -36.47 8.62
CA LEU A 100 2.33 -36.10 10.00
C LEU A 100 1.94 -34.66 10.27
N ARG A 101 1.03 -34.45 11.24
CA ARG A 101 0.58 -33.12 11.67
C ARG A 101 1.06 -32.74 13.07
N ASP A 102 1.38 -31.46 13.24
CA ASP A 102 1.58 -30.81 14.53
C ASP A 102 0.84 -29.46 14.53
N TRP A 103 0.58 -28.87 15.70
CA TRP A 103 -0.09 -27.57 15.79
C TRP A 103 0.44 -26.74 16.96
N GLN A 104 0.36 -25.41 16.79
CA GLN A 104 0.86 -24.45 17.76
C GLN A 104 -0.25 -23.44 18.11
N GLN A 105 -0.48 -23.22 19.40
CA GLN A 105 -1.45 -22.23 19.85
C GLN A 105 -0.80 -20.85 19.98
N ILE A 106 -1.40 -19.83 19.35
CA ILE A 106 -0.83 -18.48 19.25
C ILE A 106 -0.94 -17.68 20.57
N SER A 107 -1.65 -18.20 21.60
CA SER A 107 -1.89 -17.50 22.88
C SER A 107 -1.40 -18.22 24.13
N ARG A 108 -0.29 -17.73 24.72
CA ARG A 108 -0.07 -17.77 26.18
C ARG A 108 0.61 -16.54 26.78
N ARG A 109 1.06 -15.55 25.98
CA ARG A 109 1.95 -14.49 26.46
C ARG A 109 1.39 -13.07 26.51
N GLU A 110 0.26 -12.78 25.85
CA GLU A 110 -0.33 -11.43 25.83
C GLU A 110 -1.68 -11.39 26.56
N GLN A 111 -2.09 -10.19 27.01
CA GLN A 111 -3.32 -9.91 27.79
C GLN A 111 -4.63 -10.15 26.99
N PHE A 112 -4.54 -10.74 25.79
CA PHE A 112 -5.65 -11.05 24.89
C PHE A 112 -5.57 -12.53 24.47
N HIS A 113 -6.68 -13.25 24.58
CA HIS A 113 -6.78 -14.64 24.13
C HIS A 113 -7.05 -14.70 22.62
N SER A 114 -6.02 -14.99 21.83
CA SER A 114 -6.18 -15.47 20.45
C SER A 114 -6.38 -16.99 20.45
N PHE A 115 -7.48 -17.48 19.90
CA PHE A 115 -7.69 -18.91 19.66
C PHE A 115 -7.06 -19.38 18.34
N GLY A 116 -6.32 -18.52 17.63
CA GLY A 116 -5.60 -18.86 16.42
C GLY A 116 -4.60 -19.99 16.66
N ARG A 117 -4.50 -20.90 15.69
CA ARG A 117 -3.60 -22.06 15.73
C ARG A 117 -2.82 -22.14 14.44
N ASN A 118 -1.50 -22.25 14.51
CA ASN A 118 -0.74 -22.66 13.34
C ASN A 118 -0.86 -24.19 13.19
N VAL A 119 -0.97 -24.67 11.96
CA VAL A 119 -0.95 -26.10 11.63
C VAL A 119 0.31 -26.39 10.82
N ARG A 120 1.00 -27.47 11.14
CA ARG A 120 2.20 -27.93 10.44
C ARG A 120 1.93 -29.32 9.89
N PHE A 121 2.11 -29.50 8.59
CA PHE A 121 2.25 -30.81 7.95
C PHE A 121 3.73 -31.08 7.69
N SER A 122 4.18 -32.31 7.94
CA SER A 122 5.56 -32.74 7.71
C SER A 122 5.55 -34.01 6.86
N ILE A 123 6.21 -33.92 5.71
CA ILE A 123 6.40 -35.05 4.79
C ILE A 123 7.91 -35.31 4.71
N PRO A 124 8.37 -36.51 5.11
CA PRO A 124 9.78 -36.84 5.03
C PRO A 124 10.23 -36.91 3.56
N GLY A 125 11.40 -36.33 3.27
CA GLY A 125 12.01 -36.41 1.95
C GLY A 125 13.26 -37.29 1.93
N GLU A 126 13.84 -37.47 0.75
CA GLU A 126 15.05 -38.29 0.56
C GLU A 126 16.32 -37.63 1.14
N GLN A 127 16.39 -36.30 1.12
CA GLN A 127 17.52 -35.51 1.57
C GLN A 127 17.34 -34.94 2.98
N GLN A 128 18.45 -34.53 3.61
CA GLN A 128 18.44 -33.82 4.90
C GLN A 128 18.10 -32.32 4.77
N SER A 129 18.01 -31.80 3.55
CA SER A 129 17.55 -30.44 3.26
C SER A 129 16.08 -30.29 3.64
N ARG A 130 15.66 -29.06 3.92
CA ARG A 130 14.29 -28.75 4.30
C ARG A 130 13.71 -27.62 3.45
N LEU A 131 12.57 -27.87 2.83
CA LEU A 131 11.73 -26.86 2.18
C LEU A 131 10.51 -26.61 3.07
N THR A 132 10.32 -25.37 3.50
CA THR A 132 9.13 -24.98 4.24
C THR A 132 8.25 -24.09 3.38
N VAL A 133 7.01 -24.48 3.17
CA VAL A 133 6.01 -23.66 2.49
C VAL A 133 5.05 -23.09 3.52
N ILE A 134 4.93 -21.77 3.55
CA ILE A 134 4.05 -21.05 4.48
C ILE A 134 2.86 -20.52 3.70
N LEU A 135 1.66 -20.84 4.18
CA LEU A 135 0.40 -20.37 3.62
C LEU A 135 -0.44 -19.71 4.72
N PRO A 136 -0.99 -18.52 4.50
CA PRO A 136 -2.04 -18.02 5.35
C PRO A 136 -3.32 -18.81 5.13
N TYR A 137 -4.05 -19.11 6.20
CA TYR A 137 -5.34 -19.82 6.07
C TYR A 137 -6.46 -19.21 6.94
N VAL A 138 -6.11 -18.31 7.86
CA VAL A 138 -7.06 -17.56 8.69
C VAL A 138 -6.86 -16.08 8.43
N LEU A 139 -7.94 -15.42 8.00
CA LEU A 139 -7.95 -13.98 7.79
C LEU A 139 -7.82 -13.25 9.14
N PRO A 140 -7.26 -12.02 9.15
CA PRO A 140 -7.27 -11.19 10.34
C PRO A 140 -8.70 -11.08 10.90
N PRO A 141 -8.88 -10.82 12.21
CA PRO A 141 -10.20 -10.58 12.76
C PRO A 141 -10.79 -9.37 12.05
N GLY A 142 -11.70 -9.60 11.10
CA GLY A 142 -12.37 -8.51 10.41
C GLY A 142 -13.08 -7.62 11.44
N THR A 143 -13.18 -6.34 11.13
CA THR A 143 -14.08 -5.41 11.82
C THR A 143 -15.48 -6.03 11.83
N ARG A 144 -15.89 -6.74 12.90
CA ARG A 144 -17.18 -7.46 12.92
C ARG A 144 -18.32 -6.49 12.60
N ALA A 145 -18.94 -6.74 11.47
CA ALA A 145 -20.37 -6.96 11.39
C ALA A 145 -20.77 -8.08 12.37
N THR A 146 -21.45 -7.75 13.47
CA THR A 146 -22.10 -8.75 14.31
C THR A 146 -23.51 -8.98 13.79
N ARG A 147 -23.75 -10.11 13.11
CA ARG A 147 -25.09 -10.68 12.95
C ARG A 147 -25.29 -11.73 14.03
N GLY A 148 -26.32 -11.55 14.84
CA GLY A 148 -26.66 -12.43 15.96
C GLY A 148 -27.11 -13.83 15.52
N GLY A 149 -26.95 -14.77 16.43
CA GLY A 149 -27.40 -16.16 16.29
C GLY A 149 -26.92 -16.97 17.49
N THR A 150 -27.74 -16.97 18.53
CA THR A 150 -27.56 -17.67 19.81
C THR A 150 -27.47 -19.19 19.66
N SER A 151 -26.51 -19.83 20.34
CA SER A 151 -26.67 -21.22 20.81
C SER A 151 -26.46 -21.25 22.33
N GLN A 152 -27.57 -21.33 23.03
CA GLN A 152 -27.71 -21.50 24.47
C GLN A 152 -27.47 -22.98 24.81
N GLY A 153 -26.60 -23.26 25.78
CA GLY A 153 -26.41 -24.60 26.35
C GLY A 153 -27.34 -24.85 27.53
N ASP A 154 -27.98 -26.01 27.51
CA ASP A 154 -28.97 -26.49 28.47
C ASP A 154 -28.48 -26.62 29.92
N ALA A 155 -29.39 -26.32 30.85
CA ALA A 155 -29.50 -27.00 32.13
C ALA A 155 -30.99 -27.14 32.55
N SER A 156 -31.43 -28.41 32.57
CA SER A 156 -32.50 -29.02 33.39
C SER A 156 -33.99 -28.60 33.22
N GLY A 157 -34.80 -29.57 32.74
CA GLY A 157 -35.85 -30.20 33.56
C GLY A 157 -37.33 -29.88 33.26
N GLY A 158 -38.08 -30.90 32.82
CA GLY A 158 -39.45 -31.17 33.32
C GLY A 158 -40.65 -30.79 32.44
N ASP A 159 -41.33 -31.84 31.98
CA ASP A 159 -42.80 -32.03 31.83
C ASP A 159 -43.63 -31.41 30.68
N ALA A 160 -44.27 -32.36 29.96
CA ALA A 160 -45.65 -32.41 29.46
C ALA A 160 -46.16 -31.47 28.33
N ALA A 161 -46.28 -32.04 27.12
CA ALA A 161 -47.44 -32.16 26.19
C ALA A 161 -48.72 -31.26 26.35
N PRO A 162 -49.61 -31.16 25.32
CA PRO A 162 -49.44 -31.19 23.86
C PRO A 162 -50.37 -30.22 23.06
N ASP A 163 -50.29 -30.32 21.73
CA ASP A 163 -51.31 -30.06 20.67
C ASP A 163 -51.83 -28.64 20.40
N SER A 164 -51.71 -28.19 19.13
CA SER A 164 -52.87 -27.75 18.32
C SER A 164 -52.49 -27.47 16.86
N ASP A 165 -53.17 -28.20 15.97
CA ASP A 165 -53.37 -27.94 14.55
C ASP A 165 -53.91 -26.52 14.28
N SER A 166 -53.61 -25.96 13.10
CA SER A 166 -54.59 -25.41 12.14
C SER A 166 -53.93 -24.55 11.05
N ALA A 167 -53.90 -25.06 9.82
CA ALA A 167 -54.13 -24.27 8.61
C ALA A 167 -55.67 -24.01 8.49
N PRO A 168 -56.25 -23.16 7.61
CA PRO A 168 -55.97 -23.16 6.17
C PRO A 168 -56.14 -21.82 5.38
N ASP A 169 -55.63 -21.87 4.14
CA ASP A 169 -56.13 -21.36 2.85
C ASP A 169 -56.77 -19.97 2.71
N SER A 170 -56.28 -19.22 1.70
CA SER A 170 -57.09 -18.33 0.86
C SER A 170 -56.41 -18.08 -0.50
N ASP A 171 -56.98 -18.68 -1.54
CA ASP A 171 -56.75 -18.40 -2.95
C ASP A 171 -57.10 -16.94 -3.32
N SER A 172 -56.35 -16.33 -4.24
CA SER A 172 -56.86 -15.45 -5.32
C SER A 172 -55.73 -15.04 -6.28
N ALA A 173 -55.77 -15.60 -7.49
CA ALA A 173 -55.16 -15.08 -8.72
C ALA A 173 -56.24 -14.27 -9.51
N PRO A 174 -56.01 -13.64 -10.70
CA PRO A 174 -54.83 -13.81 -11.57
C PRO A 174 -54.36 -12.59 -12.42
N ASP A 175 -53.28 -12.86 -13.17
CA ASP A 175 -52.83 -12.35 -14.48
C ASP A 175 -52.32 -10.91 -14.68
N SER A 176 -51.02 -10.79 -14.99
CA SER A 176 -50.56 -10.09 -16.21
C SER A 176 -49.15 -10.55 -16.64
N ASP A 177 -49.06 -10.93 -17.91
CA ASP A 177 -47.86 -11.36 -18.65
C ASP A 177 -46.72 -10.33 -18.66
N SER A 178 -45.48 -10.82 -18.50
CA SER A 178 -44.30 -10.43 -19.31
C SER A 178 -43.13 -11.38 -19.02
N ALA A 179 -42.68 -12.10 -20.04
CA ALA A 179 -41.49 -12.96 -20.05
C ALA A 179 -40.25 -12.16 -20.54
N PRO A 180 -39.03 -12.74 -20.61
CA PRO A 180 -37.91 -12.36 -19.76
C PRO A 180 -36.77 -11.69 -20.52
N ASP A 181 -36.15 -10.66 -19.93
CA ASP A 181 -34.90 -10.10 -20.44
C ASP A 181 -33.74 -10.39 -19.48
N SER A 182 -32.81 -11.18 -20.01
CA SER A 182 -31.36 -11.17 -19.84
C SER A 182 -30.76 -11.34 -18.43
N ASP A 183 -30.12 -12.49 -18.27
CA ASP A 183 -28.99 -12.75 -17.37
C ASP A 183 -28.01 -11.57 -17.36
N SER A 184 -27.96 -10.89 -16.23
CA SER A 184 -26.80 -10.08 -15.83
C SER A 184 -26.03 -10.91 -14.81
N THR A 185 -24.91 -11.46 -15.26
CA THR A 185 -23.85 -11.96 -14.38
C THR A 185 -23.44 -10.83 -13.43
N PRO A 186 -23.29 -11.06 -12.12
CA PRO A 186 -22.81 -10.01 -11.21
C PRO A 186 -21.37 -9.67 -11.57
N ASP A 187 -21.14 -8.41 -11.90
CA ASP A 187 -19.83 -7.81 -12.08
C ASP A 187 -18.97 -8.08 -10.84
N SER A 188 -17.76 -8.57 -11.08
CA SER A 188 -16.75 -8.89 -10.07
C SER A 188 -16.22 -7.59 -9.42
N ASP A 189 -16.88 -7.16 -8.35
CA ASP A 189 -16.41 -6.10 -7.47
C ASP A 189 -15.14 -6.56 -6.73
N SER A 190 -14.01 -5.91 -7.01
CA SER A 190 -12.74 -6.06 -6.30
C SER A 190 -12.79 -5.32 -4.95
N GLY A 191 -13.69 -5.77 -4.09
CA GLY A 191 -13.75 -5.43 -2.67
C GLY A 191 -12.96 -6.42 -1.80
N PRO A 192 -12.95 -6.26 -0.46
CA PRO A 192 -12.29 -7.15 0.49
C PRO A 192 -12.69 -8.65 0.37
N ASP A 193 -13.78 -8.95 -0.36
CA ASP A 193 -14.20 -10.31 -0.72
C ASP A 193 -13.25 -11.05 -1.70
N SER A 194 -12.43 -10.33 -2.48
CA SER A 194 -11.46 -10.94 -3.41
C SER A 194 -10.35 -11.70 -2.69
N SER A 195 -9.72 -11.05 -1.70
CA SER A 195 -8.63 -11.65 -0.88
C SER A 195 -9.02 -12.97 -0.17
N ARG A 196 -10.32 -13.17 0.08
CA ARG A 196 -10.88 -14.38 0.69
C ARG A 196 -10.82 -15.58 -0.26
N LEU A 197 -11.29 -15.42 -1.50
CA LEU A 197 -11.28 -16.51 -2.47
C LEU A 197 -9.85 -16.88 -2.82
N ASP A 198 -9.01 -15.86 -3.04
CA ASP A 198 -7.62 -16.03 -3.42
C ASP A 198 -6.86 -16.98 -2.47
N THR A 199 -6.96 -16.73 -1.17
CA THR A 199 -6.28 -17.54 -0.14
C THR A 199 -6.77 -18.99 -0.13
N LEU A 200 -8.09 -19.21 -0.29
CA LEU A 200 -8.68 -20.56 -0.30
C LEU A 200 -8.33 -21.33 -1.57
N GLU A 201 -8.19 -20.65 -2.70
CA GLU A 201 -7.79 -21.26 -3.97
C GLU A 201 -6.34 -21.76 -3.89
N THR A 202 -5.41 -20.96 -3.37
CA THR A 202 -4.03 -21.43 -3.18
C THR A 202 -3.94 -22.54 -2.12
N LEU A 203 -4.76 -22.47 -1.06
CA LEU A 203 -4.88 -23.56 -0.09
C LEU A 203 -5.35 -24.87 -0.75
N ALA A 204 -6.42 -24.80 -1.55
CA ALA A 204 -6.94 -25.95 -2.29
C ALA A 204 -5.92 -26.53 -3.28
N ALA A 205 -5.16 -25.67 -3.96
CA ALA A 205 -4.10 -26.06 -4.88
C ALA A 205 -2.98 -26.82 -4.17
N VAL A 206 -2.54 -26.35 -3.00
CA VAL A 206 -1.52 -27.09 -2.22
C VAL A 206 -2.09 -28.41 -1.73
N LEU A 207 -3.28 -28.42 -1.13
CA LEU A 207 -3.89 -29.66 -0.62
C LEU A 207 -4.14 -30.70 -1.74
N SER A 208 -4.53 -30.28 -2.94
CA SER A 208 -4.73 -31.21 -4.06
C SER A 208 -3.43 -31.88 -4.51
N ILE A 209 -2.30 -31.18 -4.43
CA ILE A 209 -0.96 -31.74 -4.67
C ILE A 209 -0.61 -32.73 -3.54
N LEU A 210 -0.86 -32.36 -2.28
CA LEU A 210 -0.54 -33.24 -1.15
C LEU A 210 -1.37 -34.54 -1.14
N ALA A 211 -2.61 -34.48 -1.62
CA ALA A 211 -3.46 -35.65 -1.73
C ALA A 211 -2.92 -36.72 -2.69
N ASN A 212 -1.96 -36.36 -3.56
CA ASN A 212 -1.32 -37.24 -4.53
C ASN A 212 0.10 -37.69 -4.10
N LEU A 213 0.60 -37.25 -2.94
CA LEU A 213 1.94 -37.61 -2.42
C LEU A 213 2.11 -39.09 -2.06
N GLU A 214 1.04 -39.90 -2.03
CA GLU A 214 1.17 -41.34 -1.80
C GLU A 214 1.98 -42.06 -2.91
N GLU A 215 2.15 -41.43 -4.08
CA GLU A 215 2.85 -42.00 -5.24
C GLU A 215 4.28 -41.44 -5.43
N GLU A 216 4.63 -40.28 -4.86
CA GLU A 216 5.92 -39.60 -5.07
C GLU A 216 6.49 -39.02 -3.76
N MET A 217 7.70 -39.44 -3.38
CA MET A 217 8.41 -38.87 -2.22
C MET A 217 9.15 -37.58 -2.63
N PRO A 218 9.04 -36.48 -1.86
CA PRO A 218 9.74 -35.24 -2.18
C PRO A 218 11.25 -35.41 -1.97
N ALA A 219 12.07 -34.73 -2.77
CA ALA A 219 13.51 -34.82 -2.63
C ALA A 219 14.02 -34.17 -1.31
N ALA A 220 13.46 -33.03 -0.89
CA ALA A 220 13.73 -32.43 0.43
C ALA A 220 12.64 -32.74 1.46
N ASN A 221 12.95 -32.63 2.76
CA ASN A 221 11.90 -32.68 3.79
C ASN A 221 10.94 -31.50 3.60
N LEU A 222 9.69 -31.79 3.26
CA LEU A 222 8.67 -30.80 2.98
C LEU A 222 7.88 -30.52 4.26
N GLU A 223 7.91 -29.27 4.71
CA GLU A 223 7.08 -28.79 5.81
C GLU A 223 6.08 -27.75 5.29
N ILE A 224 4.78 -27.97 5.50
CA ILE A 224 3.76 -27.01 5.12
C ILE A 224 3.18 -26.40 6.38
N TYR A 225 3.27 -25.08 6.48
CA TYR A 225 2.89 -24.31 7.64
C TYR A 225 1.70 -23.40 7.30
N PHE A 226 0.55 -23.73 7.86
CA PHE A 226 -0.66 -22.93 7.75
C PHE A 226 -0.70 -21.92 8.92
N LEU A 227 -0.65 -20.61 8.61
CA LEU A 227 -0.66 -19.54 9.61
C LEU A 227 -2.08 -19.26 10.13
N GLY A 228 -2.27 -19.40 11.44
CA GLY A 228 -3.57 -19.24 12.11
C GLY A 228 -3.92 -17.82 12.53
N SER A 229 -3.06 -16.84 12.25
CA SER A 229 -3.33 -15.42 12.47
C SER A 229 -2.36 -14.58 11.65
N MET A 230 -2.93 -13.69 10.83
CA MET A 230 -2.23 -12.68 10.03
C MET A 230 -2.16 -11.33 10.75
N ASP A 231 -2.94 -11.17 11.83
CA ASP A 231 -2.98 -9.94 12.61
C ASP A 231 -1.61 -9.65 13.24
N GLU A 232 -1.02 -8.52 12.88
CA GLU A 232 0.35 -8.11 13.28
C GLU A 232 1.42 -9.21 13.07
N GLN A 233 1.19 -10.14 12.13
CA GLN A 233 2.03 -11.32 11.89
C GLN A 233 2.22 -12.21 13.14
N LYS A 234 1.19 -12.33 14.00
CA LYS A 234 1.22 -13.18 15.21
C LYS A 234 1.53 -14.65 14.90
N GLY A 235 0.94 -15.22 13.85
CA GLY A 235 1.22 -16.59 13.42
C GLY A 235 2.69 -16.79 13.03
N MET A 236 3.24 -15.87 12.25
CA MET A 236 4.65 -15.89 11.84
C MET A 236 5.61 -15.75 13.03
N ARG A 237 5.27 -14.88 14.00
CA ARG A 237 6.05 -14.69 15.22
C ARG A 237 6.16 -15.97 16.05
N GLU A 238 5.06 -16.72 16.15
CA GLU A 238 5.06 -18.00 16.87
C GLU A 238 5.86 -19.07 16.12
N TYR A 239 5.74 -19.14 14.79
CA TYR A 239 6.56 -20.00 13.94
C TYR A 239 8.07 -19.79 14.21
N LEU A 240 8.52 -18.53 14.22
CA LEU A 240 9.92 -18.17 14.48
C LEU A 240 10.39 -18.44 15.93
N SER A 241 9.47 -18.57 16.87
CA SER A 241 9.81 -18.86 18.26
C SER A 241 10.33 -20.29 18.46
N ILE A 242 9.89 -21.21 17.60
CA ILE A 242 10.19 -22.65 17.65
C ILE A 242 11.19 -23.03 16.56
N ASN A 243 11.05 -22.49 15.36
CA ASN A 243 11.89 -22.82 14.20
C ASN A 243 13.05 -21.84 14.01
N ARG A 244 13.97 -21.80 14.97
CA ARG A 244 15.26 -21.09 14.76
C ARG A 244 16.21 -21.98 13.97
N ALA A 245 16.99 -21.37 13.07
CA ALA A 245 17.81 -22.05 12.07
C ALA A 245 18.74 -23.13 12.68
N VAL A 246 18.47 -24.40 12.38
CA VAL A 246 19.29 -25.56 12.77
C VAL A 246 19.74 -26.39 11.54
N LEU A 247 19.16 -26.17 10.35
CA LEU A 247 19.46 -26.89 9.11
C LEU A 247 19.40 -25.93 7.90
N PRO A 248 20.04 -26.27 6.76
CA PRO A 248 19.84 -25.55 5.50
C PRO A 248 18.35 -25.63 5.11
N GLN A 249 17.67 -24.49 5.21
CA GLN A 249 16.24 -24.38 5.01
C GLN A 249 15.94 -23.28 3.99
N ALA A 250 15.08 -23.59 3.04
CA ALA A 250 14.39 -22.60 2.20
C ALA A 250 12.96 -22.43 2.71
N VAL A 251 12.46 -21.20 2.70
CA VAL A 251 11.09 -20.87 3.07
C VAL A 251 10.41 -20.19 1.89
N VAL A 252 9.31 -20.75 1.43
CA VAL A 252 8.48 -20.16 0.36
C VAL A 252 7.16 -19.74 0.97
N TYR A 253 6.81 -18.46 0.85
CA TYR A 253 5.53 -17.93 1.28
C TYR A 253 4.61 -17.81 0.05
N LEU A 254 3.44 -18.42 0.09
CA LEU A 254 2.47 -18.41 -1.03
C LEU A 254 1.25 -17.58 -0.67
N ASP A 255 0.83 -16.71 -1.59
CA ASP A 255 -0.33 -15.84 -1.43
C ASP A 255 -0.98 -15.52 -2.80
N GLY A 256 -2.24 -15.06 -2.79
CA GLY A 256 -3.03 -14.78 -4.00
C GLY A 256 -3.79 -15.99 -4.55
N SER A 257 -4.44 -15.85 -5.71
CA SER A 257 -5.27 -16.89 -6.35
C SER A 257 -4.48 -17.78 -7.31
N ALA A 258 -4.19 -19.02 -6.95
CA ALA A 258 -3.55 -19.95 -7.87
C ALA A 258 -4.43 -20.36 -9.08
N ALA A 259 -5.76 -20.23 -8.99
CA ALA A 259 -6.67 -20.73 -10.03
C ALA A 259 -6.86 -19.77 -11.20
N HIS A 260 -6.88 -18.47 -10.90
CA HIS A 260 -7.22 -17.43 -11.87
C HIS A 260 -6.03 -16.54 -12.23
N ALA A 261 -4.96 -16.54 -11.43
CA ALA A 261 -3.78 -15.72 -11.71
C ALA A 261 -3.07 -16.14 -12.99
N ASP A 262 -3.09 -15.25 -13.96
CA ASP A 262 -2.32 -15.37 -15.20
C ASP A 262 -0.87 -14.91 -15.04
N SER A 263 -0.53 -14.22 -13.95
CA SER A 263 0.80 -13.72 -13.65
C SER A 263 1.24 -13.93 -12.20
N VAL A 264 2.56 -13.87 -11.96
CA VAL A 264 3.16 -14.05 -10.63
C VAL A 264 4.09 -12.89 -10.29
N ILE A 265 3.98 -12.34 -9.08
CA ILE A 265 4.93 -11.37 -8.52
C ILE A 265 5.81 -12.07 -7.49
N ILE A 266 7.12 -11.93 -7.64
CA ILE A 266 8.08 -12.40 -6.65
C ILE A 266 8.46 -11.25 -5.71
N GLU A 267 8.20 -11.45 -4.42
CA GLU A 267 8.75 -10.62 -3.34
C GLU A 267 9.99 -11.29 -2.77
N ASN A 268 11.15 -10.68 -2.98
CA ASN A 268 12.44 -11.27 -2.69
C ASN A 268 13.22 -10.53 -1.60
N GLY A 269 12.58 -9.71 -0.78
CA GLY A 269 13.33 -8.91 0.18
C GLY A 269 12.46 -8.16 1.15
N ASP A 270 13.14 -7.55 2.11
CA ASP A 270 12.61 -6.64 3.11
C ASP A 270 13.66 -5.55 3.41
N THR A 271 13.39 -4.72 4.41
CA THR A 271 14.25 -3.62 4.85
C THR A 271 15.72 -4.04 5.07
N GLY A 272 16.55 -3.75 4.06
CA GLY A 272 18.00 -3.96 4.07
C GLY A 272 18.46 -5.39 3.73
N ILE A 273 17.56 -6.33 3.46
CA ILE A 273 17.90 -7.73 3.22
C ILE A 273 17.09 -8.31 2.05
N VAL A 274 17.71 -9.19 1.27
CA VAL A 274 17.06 -9.85 0.14
C VAL A 274 17.33 -11.36 0.17
N SER A 275 16.43 -12.11 -0.45
CA SER A 275 16.54 -13.54 -0.69
C SER A 275 17.82 -13.85 -1.46
N PRO A 276 18.43 -15.02 -1.22
CA PRO A 276 19.65 -15.41 -1.92
C PRO A 276 19.38 -15.72 -3.41
N LEU A 277 20.39 -15.47 -4.25
CA LEU A 277 20.30 -15.64 -5.70
C LEU A 277 19.87 -17.05 -6.14
N TRP A 278 20.33 -18.11 -5.46
CA TRP A 278 20.02 -19.49 -5.85
C TRP A 278 18.52 -19.78 -5.75
N LEU A 279 17.85 -19.32 -4.68
CA LEU A 279 16.42 -19.53 -4.45
C LEU A 279 15.59 -18.78 -5.48
N VAL A 280 15.99 -17.53 -5.77
CA VAL A 280 15.35 -16.72 -6.80
C VAL A 280 15.54 -17.32 -8.19
N ARG A 281 16.75 -17.84 -8.49
CA ARG A 281 17.03 -18.47 -9.78
C ARG A 281 16.21 -19.73 -9.97
N HIS A 282 16.09 -20.58 -8.94
CA HIS A 282 15.30 -21.80 -9.00
C HIS A 282 13.84 -21.49 -9.34
N ILE A 283 13.19 -20.58 -8.60
CA ILE A 283 11.80 -20.19 -8.86
C ILE A 283 11.64 -19.53 -10.23
N GLN A 284 12.59 -18.69 -10.64
CA GLN A 284 12.52 -18.02 -11.93
C GLN A 284 12.68 -19.01 -13.10
N ASN A 285 13.52 -20.03 -12.96
CA ASN A 285 13.66 -21.11 -13.95
C ASN A 285 12.35 -21.90 -14.09
N LEU A 286 11.66 -22.18 -12.98
CA LEU A 286 10.35 -22.83 -13.00
C LEU A 286 9.29 -21.95 -13.69
N LEU A 287 9.23 -20.65 -13.37
CA LEU A 287 8.31 -19.72 -14.05
C LEU A 287 8.58 -19.64 -15.55
N ASP A 288 9.85 -19.57 -15.95
CA ASP A 288 10.28 -19.53 -17.35
C ASP A 288 9.96 -20.86 -18.08
N ALA A 289 10.05 -22.02 -17.40
CA ALA A 289 9.72 -23.33 -17.94
C ALA A 289 8.23 -23.50 -18.22
N TYR A 290 7.38 -22.94 -17.33
CA TYR A 290 5.93 -22.97 -17.47
C TYR A 290 5.34 -21.78 -18.22
N GLU A 291 6.19 -20.89 -18.75
CA GLU A 291 5.78 -19.65 -19.45
C GLU A 291 4.78 -18.81 -18.64
N ILE A 292 4.91 -18.81 -17.30
CA ILE A 292 4.08 -17.98 -16.42
C ILE A 292 4.64 -16.56 -16.45
N PRO A 293 3.92 -15.56 -17.01
CA PRO A 293 4.40 -14.21 -17.09
C PRO A 293 4.53 -13.59 -15.69
N GLY A 294 5.61 -12.86 -15.47
CA GLY A 294 5.86 -12.18 -14.19
C GLY A 294 7.27 -12.42 -13.67
N GLY A 295 7.42 -12.33 -12.35
CA GLY A 295 8.65 -12.61 -11.63
C GLY A 295 9.23 -11.40 -10.91
N LEU A 296 10.56 -11.37 -10.82
CA LEU A 296 11.27 -10.40 -10.02
C LEU A 296 11.41 -9.01 -10.70
N THR A 297 10.98 -7.95 -10.00
CA THR A 297 11.24 -6.58 -10.44
C THR A 297 12.54 -6.03 -9.83
N ASN A 298 13.54 -5.77 -10.67
CA ASN A 298 14.85 -5.28 -10.22
C ASN A 298 14.75 -4.02 -9.36
N SER A 299 13.93 -3.05 -9.78
CA SER A 299 13.71 -1.80 -9.04
C SER A 299 13.23 -2.06 -7.61
N ARG A 300 12.29 -3.00 -7.42
CA ARG A 300 11.78 -3.38 -6.09
C ARG A 300 12.88 -4.02 -5.23
N THR A 301 13.65 -4.94 -5.80
CA THR A 301 14.81 -5.55 -5.13
C THR A 301 15.83 -4.51 -4.66
N GLN A 302 16.11 -3.48 -5.47
CA GLN A 302 17.01 -2.41 -5.03
C GLN A 302 16.42 -1.58 -3.90
N LEU A 303 15.10 -1.33 -3.90
CA LEU A 303 14.42 -0.61 -2.83
C LEU A 303 14.44 -1.38 -1.50
N TYR A 304 14.30 -2.70 -1.52
CA TYR A 304 14.50 -3.55 -0.35
C TYR A 304 15.91 -3.37 0.22
N ARG A 305 16.95 -3.44 -0.63
CA ARG A 305 18.36 -3.32 -0.20
C ARG A 305 18.71 -1.98 0.47
N ILE A 306 18.01 -0.90 0.14
CA ILE A 306 18.18 0.41 0.80
C ILE A 306 17.21 0.67 1.95
N GLY A 307 16.28 -0.26 2.19
CA GLY A 307 15.26 -0.11 3.23
C GLY A 307 14.22 0.97 2.93
N LEU A 308 13.97 1.28 1.65
CA LEU A 308 12.94 2.24 1.23
C LEU A 308 11.68 1.58 0.65
N ALA A 309 11.67 0.27 0.46
CA ALA A 309 10.47 -0.49 0.10
C ALA A 309 9.54 -0.67 1.30
N ARG A 310 8.24 -0.86 1.05
CA ARG A 310 7.30 -1.34 2.08
C ARG A 310 7.78 -2.68 2.65
N PRO A 311 7.58 -2.92 3.96
CA PRO A 311 7.88 -4.22 4.57
C PRO A 311 7.15 -5.35 3.84
N SER A 312 7.83 -6.47 3.60
CA SER A 312 7.23 -7.66 3.00
C SER A 312 6.80 -8.67 4.06
N GLU A 313 5.92 -9.61 3.68
CA GLU A 313 5.47 -10.68 4.59
C GLU A 313 6.63 -11.60 5.02
N ILE A 314 7.65 -11.72 4.18
CA ILE A 314 8.86 -12.52 4.45
C ILE A 314 9.92 -11.78 5.28
N GLY A 315 9.69 -10.51 5.63
CA GLY A 315 10.70 -9.69 6.29
C GLY A 315 11.21 -10.27 7.61
N ARG A 316 10.29 -10.76 8.45
CA ARG A 316 10.67 -11.42 9.72
C ARG A 316 11.46 -12.71 9.51
N LEU A 317 11.17 -13.46 8.45
CA LEU A 317 11.90 -14.67 8.09
C LEU A 317 13.34 -14.33 7.70
N LEU A 318 13.52 -13.36 6.80
CA LEU A 318 14.84 -12.91 6.36
C LEU A 318 15.66 -12.34 7.53
N GLN A 319 15.05 -11.52 8.40
CA GLN A 319 15.69 -10.97 9.61
C GLN A 319 16.10 -12.06 10.62
N SER A 320 15.47 -13.24 10.57
CA SER A 320 15.81 -14.40 11.39
C SER A 320 16.85 -15.34 10.74
N GLU A 321 17.51 -14.88 9.67
CA GLU A 321 18.52 -15.62 8.90
C GLU A 321 17.97 -16.86 8.17
N LEU A 322 16.65 -16.90 7.91
CA LEU A 322 16.03 -17.91 7.05
C LEU A 322 16.03 -17.45 5.59
N ASN A 323 16.39 -18.34 4.67
CA ASN A 323 16.33 -18.06 3.23
C ASN A 323 14.87 -18.09 2.78
N ALA A 324 14.23 -16.93 2.72
CA ALA A 324 12.80 -16.84 2.41
C ALA A 324 12.54 -16.12 1.09
N ILE A 325 11.43 -16.46 0.43
CA ILE A 325 10.92 -15.79 -0.77
C ILE A 325 9.39 -15.86 -0.78
N ALA A 326 8.72 -14.82 -1.27
CA ALA A 326 7.27 -14.79 -1.41
C ALA A 326 6.85 -14.83 -2.89
N ILE A 327 5.82 -15.63 -3.16
CA ILE A 327 5.20 -15.79 -4.47
C ILE A 327 3.75 -15.33 -4.34
N GLN A 328 3.42 -14.25 -5.04
CA GLN A 328 2.07 -13.69 -5.09
C GLN A 328 1.45 -13.97 -6.45
N PHE A 329 0.35 -14.71 -6.47
CA PHE A 329 -0.45 -14.97 -7.67
C PHE A 329 -1.37 -13.79 -7.95
N GLN A 330 -1.27 -13.18 -9.14
CA GLN A 330 -2.06 -12.00 -9.53
C GLN A 330 -2.77 -12.20 -10.87
N GLU A 331 -4.05 -11.82 -10.91
CA GLU A 331 -4.85 -11.74 -12.13
C GLU A 331 -4.55 -10.47 -12.94
N THR A 332 -4.26 -10.63 -14.23
CA THR A 332 -4.16 -9.57 -15.23
C THR A 332 -5.43 -9.58 -16.09
N GLU A 333 -5.83 -8.41 -16.60
CA GLU A 333 -7.13 -8.16 -17.26
C GLU A 333 -7.46 -9.03 -18.50
N SER A 334 -6.55 -9.90 -18.94
CA SER A 334 -6.67 -10.68 -20.18
C SER A 334 -7.07 -12.13 -19.91
N GLY A 335 -8.23 -12.33 -19.31
CA GLY A 335 -8.82 -13.67 -19.16
C GLY A 335 -9.18 -14.27 -20.53
N THR A 336 -8.62 -15.43 -20.88
CA THR A 336 -9.20 -16.37 -21.87
C THR A 336 -8.46 -17.72 -22.02
N SER A 337 -7.69 -18.21 -21.02
CA SER A 337 -7.10 -19.56 -21.06
C SER A 337 -7.25 -20.25 -19.69
N PRO A 338 -7.46 -21.58 -19.61
CA PRO A 338 -7.45 -22.28 -18.33
C PRO A 338 -6.04 -22.23 -17.72
N VAL A 339 -5.86 -21.35 -16.73
CA VAL A 339 -4.55 -21.10 -16.10
C VAL A 339 -4.24 -22.10 -15.00
N LEU A 340 -5.28 -22.63 -14.35
CA LEU A 340 -5.19 -23.56 -13.23
C LEU A 340 -4.28 -24.79 -13.48
N PRO A 341 -4.40 -25.55 -14.59
CA PRO A 341 -3.55 -26.73 -14.80
C PRO A 341 -2.05 -26.38 -14.81
N ARG A 342 -1.70 -25.26 -15.46
CA ARG A 342 -0.34 -24.75 -15.54
C ARG A 342 0.19 -24.33 -14.16
N ASN A 343 -0.63 -23.62 -13.38
CA ASN A 343 -0.25 -23.16 -12.05
C ASN A 343 -0.13 -24.34 -11.05
N LEU A 344 -1.00 -25.35 -11.16
CA LEU A 344 -0.90 -26.58 -10.38
C LEU A 344 0.39 -27.34 -10.71
N GLN A 345 0.78 -27.40 -11.98
CA GLN A 345 2.03 -28.04 -12.40
C GLN A 345 3.26 -27.28 -11.89
N PHE A 346 3.24 -25.95 -11.94
CA PHE A 346 4.28 -25.12 -11.33
C PHE A 346 4.41 -25.37 -9.81
N LEU A 347 3.28 -25.41 -9.09
CA LEU A 347 3.28 -25.67 -7.65
C LEU A 347 3.72 -27.10 -7.32
N HIS A 348 3.33 -28.08 -8.15
CA HIS A 348 3.76 -29.47 -8.02
C HIS A 348 5.28 -29.58 -8.09
N ASP A 349 5.87 -29.01 -9.14
CA ASP A 349 7.33 -29.04 -9.33
C ASP A 349 8.08 -28.25 -8.25
N LEU A 350 7.52 -27.14 -7.79
CA LEU A 350 8.08 -26.37 -6.67
C LEU A 350 8.11 -27.18 -5.36
N LEU A 351 7.11 -28.05 -5.13
CA LEU A 351 6.95 -28.82 -3.89
C LEU A 351 7.67 -30.17 -3.94
N ILE A 352 7.67 -30.84 -5.09
CA ILE A 352 8.06 -32.24 -5.25
C ILE A 352 9.37 -32.38 -6.03
N SER A 353 9.49 -31.70 -7.18
CA SER A 353 10.71 -31.74 -8.01
C SER A 353 11.75 -30.72 -7.52
N SER A 354 12.36 -31.00 -6.38
CA SER A 354 13.65 -30.38 -6.07
C SER A 354 14.78 -31.24 -6.66
N ASP A 355 14.76 -31.42 -7.98
CA ASP A 355 15.77 -32.18 -8.75
C ASP A 355 17.13 -31.47 -8.81
N ASP A 356 17.24 -30.33 -8.14
CA ASP A 356 18.44 -29.52 -8.15
C ASP A 356 19.48 -30.11 -7.19
N GLU A 357 20.47 -30.79 -7.77
CA GLU A 357 21.86 -30.83 -7.27
C GLU A 357 22.26 -29.45 -6.68
N ASP A 358 21.69 -28.35 -7.17
CA ASP A 358 21.85 -26.99 -6.65
C ASP A 358 21.39 -26.76 -5.18
N ILE A 359 20.42 -27.49 -4.61
CA ILE A 359 20.02 -27.32 -3.18
C ILE A 359 20.99 -28.08 -2.25
N ALA A 360 21.48 -29.24 -2.69
CA ALA A 360 22.31 -30.14 -1.89
C ALA A 360 23.82 -29.89 -2.06
N GLU A 361 24.29 -29.58 -3.27
CA GLU A 361 25.70 -29.38 -3.62
C GLU A 361 26.16 -27.94 -3.32
N ASN A 362 25.28 -26.95 -3.49
CA ASN A 362 25.65 -25.57 -3.12
C ASN A 362 25.65 -25.35 -1.61
N ALA A 363 25.08 -26.23 -0.79
CA ALA A 363 25.10 -26.14 0.68
C ALA A 363 26.53 -26.01 1.26
N ASP A 364 27.56 -26.38 0.48
CA ASP A 364 28.96 -26.24 0.83
C ASP A 364 29.58 -24.91 0.31
N ILE A 365 29.70 -23.96 1.24
CA ILE A 365 30.89 -23.12 1.46
C ILE A 365 31.29 -22.14 0.31
N THR A 366 30.89 -20.87 0.49
CA THR A 366 31.39 -19.58 -0.08
C THR A 366 30.62 -18.88 -1.21
N GLY A 367 29.72 -19.55 -1.95
CA GLY A 367 28.89 -18.93 -3.00
C GLY A 367 27.42 -18.64 -2.65
N LEU A 368 26.95 -19.15 -1.50
CA LEU A 368 25.53 -19.30 -1.12
C LEU A 368 24.75 -18.05 -0.70
N TRP A 369 25.42 -16.91 -0.55
CA TRP A 369 24.82 -15.69 0.01
C TRP A 369 24.97 -14.51 -0.94
N ASP A 370 24.93 -14.76 -2.26
CA ASP A 370 24.85 -13.65 -3.22
C ASP A 370 23.48 -12.97 -3.08
N GLN A 371 23.47 -11.92 -2.28
CA GLN A 371 22.36 -11.00 -2.08
C GLN A 371 22.53 -9.74 -2.93
N HIS A 372 23.54 -9.66 -3.80
CA HIS A 372 23.90 -8.49 -4.61
C HIS A 372 23.85 -8.79 -6.11
N TYR A 373 22.84 -9.53 -6.53
CA TYR A 373 22.56 -9.80 -7.94
C TYR A 373 21.65 -8.72 -8.57
N LEU A 374 21.66 -8.69 -9.90
CA LEU A 374 20.80 -7.83 -10.73
C LEU A 374 19.85 -8.71 -11.55
N SER A 375 18.57 -8.31 -11.62
CA SER A 375 17.60 -8.93 -12.52
C SER A 375 17.30 -8.02 -13.72
N PHE A 376 17.12 -8.63 -14.90
CA PHE A 376 16.69 -7.94 -16.11
C PHE A 376 15.66 -8.81 -16.81
N SER A 377 14.49 -8.24 -17.11
CA SER A 377 13.48 -8.90 -17.93
C SER A 377 13.68 -8.55 -19.41
N ILE A 378 13.67 -9.56 -20.27
CA ILE A 378 13.67 -9.40 -21.73
C ILE A 378 12.53 -10.26 -22.28
N GLY A 379 11.39 -9.62 -22.55
CA GLY A 379 10.16 -10.35 -22.87
C GLY A 379 9.58 -11.02 -21.62
N SER A 380 9.23 -12.31 -21.70
CA SER A 380 8.77 -13.12 -20.57
C SER A 380 9.89 -13.72 -19.73
N ARG A 381 11.13 -13.75 -20.24
CA ARG A 381 12.26 -14.37 -19.55
C ARG A 381 13.02 -13.38 -18.69
N GLN A 382 13.51 -13.86 -17.55
CA GLN A 382 14.34 -13.07 -16.65
C GLN A 382 15.78 -13.56 -16.61
N PHE A 383 16.71 -12.61 -16.71
CA PHE A 383 18.13 -12.85 -16.63
C PHE A 383 18.66 -12.34 -15.28
N LEU A 384 19.33 -13.22 -14.53
CA LEU A 384 19.95 -12.90 -13.26
C LEU A 384 21.47 -12.83 -13.43
N LEU A 385 22.06 -11.66 -13.16
CA LEU A 385 23.51 -11.47 -13.12
C LEU A 385 24.01 -11.56 -11.68
N ASN A 386 24.97 -12.44 -11.43
CA ASN A 386 25.64 -12.53 -10.12
C ASN A 386 26.51 -11.29 -9.83
N GLU A 387 26.81 -11.08 -8.55
CA GLU A 387 27.63 -9.95 -8.11
C GLU A 387 29.02 -9.97 -8.77
N MET A 388 29.64 -11.14 -8.87
CA MET A 388 31.00 -11.28 -9.42
C MET A 388 31.10 -10.78 -10.87
N LEU A 389 30.21 -11.22 -11.78
CA LEU A 389 30.22 -10.78 -13.18
C LEU A 389 29.90 -9.28 -13.27
N TYR A 390 29.00 -8.80 -12.42
CA TYR A 390 28.64 -7.40 -12.36
C TYR A 390 29.84 -6.52 -11.95
N VAL A 391 30.52 -6.84 -10.86
CA VAL A 391 31.71 -6.13 -10.37
C VAL A 391 32.83 -6.15 -11.42
N GLN A 392 33.07 -7.31 -12.04
CA GLN A 392 34.03 -7.43 -13.14
C GLN A 392 33.69 -6.49 -14.31
N THR A 393 32.40 -6.37 -14.65
CA THR A 393 31.92 -5.47 -15.71
C THR A 393 32.16 -4.00 -15.36
N VAL A 394 31.83 -3.59 -14.12
CA VAL A 394 32.08 -2.23 -13.62
C VAL A 394 33.58 -1.90 -13.69
N LEU A 395 34.43 -2.80 -13.17
CA LEU A 395 35.89 -2.63 -13.19
C LEU A 395 36.45 -2.59 -14.60
N ALA A 396 35.98 -3.45 -15.51
CA ALA A 396 36.41 -3.48 -16.90
C ALA A 396 36.06 -2.19 -17.64
N VAL A 397 34.85 -1.65 -17.45
CA VAL A 397 34.44 -0.38 -18.04
C VAL A 397 35.25 0.79 -17.48
N ILE A 398 35.43 0.86 -16.16
CA ILE A 398 36.27 1.89 -15.53
C ILE A 398 37.72 1.81 -16.03
N LEU A 399 38.29 0.60 -16.10
CA LEU A 399 39.63 0.37 -16.62
C LEU A 399 39.76 0.85 -18.07
N LEU A 400 38.78 0.55 -18.93
CA LEU A 400 38.78 0.99 -20.32
C LEU A 400 38.74 2.52 -20.43
N LEU A 401 37.92 3.18 -19.60
CA LEU A 401 37.86 4.65 -19.52
C LEU A 401 39.20 5.24 -19.07
N LEU A 402 39.84 4.65 -18.06
CA LEU A 402 41.15 5.09 -17.55
C LEU A 402 42.27 4.87 -18.58
N LEU A 403 42.31 3.71 -19.24
CA LEU A 403 43.26 3.40 -20.31
C LEU A 403 43.12 4.41 -21.45
N TRP A 404 41.90 4.76 -21.84
CA TRP A 404 41.65 5.78 -22.85
C TRP A 404 42.20 7.15 -22.44
N LEU A 405 41.99 7.57 -21.18
CA LEU A 405 42.56 8.80 -20.63
C LEU A 405 44.10 8.79 -20.63
N PHE A 406 44.71 7.61 -20.48
CA PHE A 406 46.16 7.46 -20.51
C PHE A 406 46.72 7.55 -21.94
N ILE A 407 46.12 6.86 -22.90
CA ILE A 407 46.55 6.82 -24.31
C ILE A 407 46.41 8.20 -24.97
N PHE A 408 45.28 8.88 -24.78
CA PHE A 408 45.01 10.16 -25.45
C PHE A 408 45.44 11.39 -24.63
N ARG A 409 46.72 11.44 -24.22
CA ARG A 409 47.31 12.51 -23.37
C ARG A 409 46.97 13.94 -23.82
N LYS A 410 46.95 14.21 -25.13
CA LYS A 410 46.58 15.53 -25.70
C LYS A 410 45.13 15.90 -25.39
N ARG A 411 44.19 14.95 -25.52
CA ARG A 411 42.80 15.17 -25.17
C ARG A 411 42.67 15.37 -23.66
N ARG A 412 43.20 14.44 -22.84
CA ARG A 412 43.18 14.55 -21.38
C ARG A 412 43.63 15.92 -20.87
N ARG A 413 44.80 16.41 -21.30
CA ARG A 413 45.31 17.74 -20.92
C ARG A 413 44.35 18.87 -21.30
N LYS A 414 43.73 18.80 -22.48
CA LYS A 414 42.73 19.78 -22.92
C LYS A 414 41.50 19.76 -21.99
N TYR A 415 40.95 18.58 -21.70
CA TYR A 415 39.76 18.42 -20.84
C TYR A 415 40.02 18.92 -19.41
N LEU A 416 41.11 18.48 -18.79
CA LEU A 416 41.52 18.92 -17.44
C LEU A 416 41.76 20.44 -17.37
N LYS A 417 42.48 21.01 -18.35
CA LYS A 417 42.73 22.45 -18.40
C LYS A 417 41.44 23.26 -18.54
N THR A 418 40.49 22.79 -19.36
CA THR A 418 39.19 23.47 -19.51
C THR A 418 38.30 23.33 -18.29
N LEU A 419 38.35 22.19 -17.60
CA LEU A 419 37.59 21.94 -16.38
C LEU A 419 38.11 22.80 -15.23
N GLY A 420 39.43 22.75 -14.96
CA GLY A 420 40.04 23.51 -13.87
C GLY A 420 39.89 25.02 -14.01
N ARG A 421 40.00 25.57 -15.24
CA ARG A 421 39.82 27.01 -15.49
C ARG A 421 38.40 27.50 -15.21
N ASN A 422 37.41 26.64 -15.41
CA ASN A 422 35.99 27.00 -15.39
C ASN A 422 35.23 26.24 -14.30
N PHE A 423 35.93 25.71 -13.29
CA PHE A 423 35.36 24.82 -12.27
C PHE A 423 34.22 25.50 -11.52
N TRP A 424 34.33 26.81 -11.27
CA TRP A 424 33.29 27.63 -10.61
C TRP A 424 31.92 27.60 -11.31
N ASN A 425 31.86 27.26 -12.60
CA ASN A 425 30.59 27.12 -13.29
C ASN A 425 29.79 25.90 -12.79
N LEU A 426 30.43 24.87 -12.24
CA LEU A 426 29.75 23.67 -11.75
C LEU A 426 28.85 23.95 -10.55
N PRO A 427 29.33 24.52 -9.42
CA PRO A 427 28.46 24.81 -8.29
C PRO A 427 27.34 25.77 -8.67
N LEU A 428 27.62 26.78 -9.51
CA LEU A 428 26.59 27.70 -10.00
C LEU A 428 25.48 26.98 -10.80
N LEU A 429 25.86 26.11 -11.75
CA LEU A 429 24.89 25.38 -12.56
C LEU A 429 24.13 24.34 -11.73
N TYR A 430 24.79 23.74 -10.73
CA TYR A 430 24.16 22.84 -9.79
C TYR A 430 23.12 23.54 -8.91
N SER A 431 23.48 24.67 -8.30
CA SER A 431 22.53 25.48 -7.50
C SER A 431 21.36 25.97 -8.34
N ALA A 432 21.59 26.35 -9.60
CA ALA A 432 20.51 26.71 -10.52
C ALA A 432 19.60 25.51 -10.80
N MET A 433 20.15 24.32 -11.04
CA MET A 433 19.37 23.10 -11.25
C MET A 433 18.50 22.78 -10.03
N PHE A 434 19.08 22.82 -8.83
CA PHE A 434 18.36 22.63 -7.58
C PHE A 434 17.19 23.60 -7.43
N ALA A 435 17.42 24.90 -7.65
CA ALA A 435 16.37 25.91 -7.59
C ALA A 435 15.23 25.63 -8.59
N PHE A 436 15.54 25.14 -9.79
CA PHE A 436 14.52 24.82 -10.79
C PHE A 436 13.75 23.53 -10.51
N ILE A 437 14.40 22.52 -9.92
CA ILE A 437 13.71 21.32 -9.42
C ILE A 437 12.76 21.71 -8.28
N PHE A 438 13.20 22.57 -7.36
CA PHE A 438 12.37 23.11 -6.30
C PHE A 438 11.17 23.91 -6.84
N MET A 439 11.36 24.76 -7.86
CA MET A 439 10.26 25.42 -8.56
C MET A 439 9.32 24.43 -9.25
N GLY A 440 9.84 23.29 -9.73
CA GLY A 440 9.02 22.18 -10.22
C GLY A 440 8.13 21.57 -9.14
N SER A 441 8.65 21.36 -7.93
CA SER A 441 7.83 20.93 -6.78
C SER A 441 6.74 21.96 -6.44
N LEU A 442 7.05 23.26 -6.46
CA LEU A 442 6.05 24.30 -6.25
C LEU A 442 4.95 24.27 -7.32
N MET A 443 5.31 23.96 -8.58
CA MET A 443 4.33 23.80 -9.66
C MET A 443 3.41 22.60 -9.43
N VAL A 444 3.94 21.49 -8.94
CA VAL A 444 3.13 20.31 -8.55
C VAL A 444 2.15 20.69 -7.44
N SER A 445 2.63 21.30 -6.35
CA SER A 445 1.76 21.74 -5.24
C SER A 445 0.70 22.75 -5.69
N MET A 446 1.02 23.62 -6.64
CA MET A 446 0.04 24.55 -7.23
C MET A 446 -1.06 23.79 -8.00
N VAL A 447 -0.71 22.75 -8.76
CA VAL A 447 -1.71 21.92 -9.47
C VAL A 447 -2.59 21.16 -8.49
N GLU A 448 -2.04 20.61 -7.41
CA GLU A 448 -2.79 19.94 -6.34
C GLU A 448 -3.82 20.90 -5.70
N GLN A 449 -3.41 22.11 -5.36
CA GLN A 449 -4.29 23.15 -4.80
C GLN A 449 -5.38 23.57 -5.78
N LEU A 450 -5.06 23.73 -7.07
CA LEU A 450 -6.03 24.12 -8.10
C LEU A 450 -7.09 23.04 -8.31
N ARG A 451 -6.68 21.76 -8.36
CA ARG A 451 -7.60 20.62 -8.46
C ARG A 451 -8.38 20.40 -7.17
N GLY A 452 -7.84 20.81 -6.02
CA GLY A 452 -8.47 20.62 -4.71
C GLY A 452 -8.48 19.16 -4.27
N ILE A 453 -7.43 18.41 -4.63
CA ILE A 453 -7.24 17.01 -4.27
C ILE A 453 -5.91 16.94 -3.50
N GLU A 454 -5.98 16.53 -2.24
CA GLU A 454 -4.79 16.34 -1.43
C GLU A 454 -4.04 15.09 -1.87
N ASN A 455 -2.70 15.17 -1.95
CA ASN A 455 -1.86 14.06 -2.42
C ASN A 455 -2.28 13.48 -3.77
N LEU A 456 -2.58 14.35 -4.75
CA LEU A 456 -2.97 13.96 -6.11
C LEU A 456 -1.98 12.97 -6.75
N TRP A 457 -0.72 13.04 -6.33
CA TRP A 457 0.34 12.12 -6.76
C TRP A 457 0.05 10.65 -6.48
N ARG A 458 -0.83 10.30 -5.54
CA ARG A 458 -1.27 8.91 -5.33
C ARG A 458 -2.10 8.37 -6.50
N TYR A 459 -2.84 9.26 -7.17
CA TYR A 459 -3.72 8.91 -8.29
C TYR A 459 -3.06 9.14 -9.64
N LEU A 460 -2.23 10.18 -9.76
CA LEU A 460 -1.55 10.57 -11.00
C LEU A 460 -0.04 10.79 -10.77
N PRO A 461 0.73 9.77 -10.36
CA PRO A 461 2.14 9.93 -10.03
C PRO A 461 3.00 10.30 -11.24
N ILE A 462 2.81 9.61 -12.38
CA ILE A 462 3.61 9.84 -13.60
C ILE A 462 3.42 11.26 -14.14
N PRO A 463 2.19 11.76 -14.36
CA PRO A 463 1.99 13.12 -14.85
C PRO A 463 2.60 14.20 -13.94
N LEU A 464 2.48 14.07 -12.61
CA LEU A 464 3.03 15.05 -11.67
C LEU A 464 4.54 14.99 -11.56
N PHE A 465 5.13 13.79 -11.59
CA PHE A 465 6.58 13.64 -11.66
C PHE A 465 7.14 14.27 -12.95
N LEU A 466 6.50 14.01 -14.09
CA LEU A 466 6.88 14.64 -15.36
C LEU A 466 6.73 16.15 -15.32
N LEU A 467 5.65 16.68 -14.72
CA LEU A 467 5.46 18.11 -14.54
C LEU A 467 6.65 18.75 -13.82
N LYS A 468 7.14 18.13 -12.74
CA LYS A 468 8.32 18.58 -11.98
C LYS A 468 9.58 18.61 -12.85
N ILE A 469 9.91 17.50 -13.52
CA ILE A 469 11.14 17.36 -14.32
C ILE A 469 11.12 18.24 -15.58
N ILE A 470 9.98 18.32 -16.27
CA ILE A 470 9.81 19.14 -17.48
C ILE A 470 9.90 20.64 -17.13
N THR A 471 9.25 21.06 -16.04
CA THR A 471 9.32 22.45 -15.55
C THR A 471 10.77 22.84 -15.25
N ALA A 472 11.49 21.99 -14.51
CA ALA A 472 12.89 22.26 -14.16
C ALA A 472 13.79 22.33 -15.41
N SER A 473 13.62 21.39 -16.34
CA SER A 473 14.39 21.31 -17.58
C SER A 473 14.13 22.52 -18.50
N PHE A 474 12.86 22.94 -18.60
CA PHE A 474 12.45 24.14 -19.33
C PHE A 474 13.10 25.40 -18.73
N LEU A 475 12.95 25.60 -17.42
CA LEU A 475 13.51 26.77 -16.72
C LEU A 475 15.04 26.81 -16.83
N PHE A 476 15.72 25.67 -16.68
CA PHE A 476 17.17 25.58 -16.84
C PHE A 476 17.63 25.95 -18.26
N THR A 477 16.90 25.50 -19.29
CA THR A 477 17.20 25.82 -20.69
C THR A 477 17.01 27.31 -20.99
N VAL A 478 15.95 27.91 -20.45
CA VAL A 478 15.69 29.36 -20.55
C VAL A 478 16.77 30.16 -19.80
N PHE A 479 17.07 29.79 -18.56
CA PHE A 479 18.12 30.39 -17.73
C PHE A 479 19.47 30.40 -18.43
N PHE A 480 19.88 29.27 -19.01
CA PHE A 480 21.14 29.19 -19.74
C PHE A 480 21.15 30.08 -20.99
N THR A 481 20.00 30.22 -21.66
CA THR A 481 19.86 31.13 -22.81
C THR A 481 19.99 32.60 -22.39
N LEU A 482 19.52 32.97 -21.20
CA LEU A 482 19.59 34.33 -20.65
C LEU A 482 20.99 34.67 -20.11
N ILE A 483 21.61 33.76 -19.36
CA ILE A 483 22.85 34.00 -18.61
C ILE A 483 24.10 33.81 -19.47
N ARG A 484 23.99 33.42 -20.74
CA ARG A 484 25.15 33.31 -21.64
C ARG A 484 25.94 34.62 -21.86
N ARG A 485 25.41 35.77 -21.39
CA ARG A 485 26.12 37.07 -21.32
C ARG A 485 27.10 37.17 -20.14
N PHE A 486 26.91 36.37 -19.09
CA PHE A 486 27.80 36.24 -17.94
C PHE A 486 29.05 35.41 -18.27
N PRO A 487 30.09 35.42 -17.43
CA PRO A 487 31.38 34.74 -17.69
C PRO A 487 31.33 33.20 -17.60
N LEU A 488 30.29 32.57 -18.14
CA LEU A 488 30.24 31.12 -18.32
C LEU A 488 31.20 30.65 -19.42
N SER A 489 31.64 29.39 -19.32
CA SER A 489 32.53 28.78 -20.32
C SER A 489 31.94 28.85 -21.72
N LYS A 490 32.59 29.60 -22.61
CA LYS A 490 32.23 29.65 -24.04
C LYS A 490 32.71 28.41 -24.82
N ASN A 491 33.49 27.54 -24.16
CA ASN A 491 34.04 26.33 -24.75
C ASN A 491 33.07 25.17 -24.54
N GLY A 492 32.47 24.67 -25.62
CA GLY A 492 31.58 23.51 -25.54
C GLY A 492 32.25 22.25 -24.95
N SER A 493 33.58 22.09 -25.08
CA SER A 493 34.28 20.94 -24.48
C SER A 493 34.21 20.90 -22.95
N PHE A 494 34.00 22.05 -22.29
CA PHE A 494 33.80 22.10 -20.84
C PHE A 494 32.57 21.31 -20.42
N TYR A 495 31.42 21.52 -21.08
CA TYR A 495 30.17 20.87 -20.71
C TYR A 495 30.21 19.35 -20.90
N SER A 496 30.84 18.87 -21.98
CA SER A 496 31.11 17.42 -22.15
C SER A 496 32.04 16.85 -21.08
N ALA A 497 33.05 17.62 -20.67
CA ALA A 497 34.00 17.21 -19.63
C ALA A 497 33.31 17.10 -18.27
N ALA A 498 32.51 18.11 -17.95
CA ALA A 498 31.73 18.23 -16.72
C ALA A 498 30.70 17.10 -16.60
N ALA A 499 29.96 16.80 -17.68
CA ALA A 499 28.99 15.70 -17.67
C ALA A 499 29.64 14.34 -17.36
N ILE A 500 30.78 14.02 -18.00
CA ILE A 500 31.53 12.79 -17.71
C ILE A 500 32.05 12.77 -16.27
N LEU A 501 32.55 13.91 -15.78
CA LEU A 501 33.05 14.00 -14.40
C LEU A 501 31.94 13.72 -13.38
N ILE A 502 30.78 14.36 -13.57
CA ILE A 502 29.63 14.18 -12.66
C ILE A 502 29.13 12.74 -12.74
N LEU A 503 28.94 12.18 -13.95
CA LEU A 503 28.50 10.77 -14.08
C LEU A 503 29.52 9.78 -13.52
N ALA A 504 30.82 10.05 -13.63
CA ALA A 504 31.83 9.24 -12.97
C ALA A 504 31.69 9.36 -11.44
N ALA A 505 31.48 10.58 -10.92
CA ALA A 505 31.20 10.78 -9.50
C ALA A 505 29.91 10.09 -9.06
N ASP A 506 28.85 10.08 -9.87
CA ASP A 506 27.62 9.34 -9.60
C ASP A 506 27.90 7.84 -9.47
N VAL A 507 28.63 7.23 -10.42
CA VAL A 507 29.03 5.81 -10.33
C VAL A 507 29.77 5.52 -9.02
N PHE A 508 30.66 6.40 -8.57
CA PHE A 508 31.38 6.22 -7.30
C PHE A 508 30.48 6.45 -6.07
N ILE A 509 29.72 7.54 -6.03
CA ILE A 509 28.85 7.90 -4.89
C ILE A 509 27.79 6.83 -4.69
N PHE A 510 27.05 6.49 -5.75
CA PHE A 510 26.02 5.47 -5.67
C PHE A 510 26.60 4.07 -5.49
N GLY A 511 27.78 3.78 -6.05
CA GLY A 511 28.48 2.52 -5.79
C GLY A 511 28.93 2.34 -4.34
N ILE A 512 29.26 3.43 -3.63
CA ILE A 512 29.55 3.39 -2.18
C ILE A 512 28.27 3.15 -1.37
N ILE A 513 27.14 3.73 -1.78
CA ILE A 513 25.83 3.52 -1.12
C ILE A 513 25.41 2.05 -1.27
N ASN A 514 25.33 1.59 -2.52
CA ASN A 514 25.14 0.18 -2.83
C ASN A 514 25.67 -0.06 -4.25
N ILE A 515 26.53 -1.05 -4.41
CA ILE A 515 27.18 -1.33 -5.70
C ILE A 515 26.16 -1.54 -6.81
N ASN A 516 24.97 -2.04 -6.51
CA ASN A 516 23.90 -2.27 -7.46
C ASN A 516 23.24 -1.00 -8.01
N PHE A 517 23.46 0.19 -7.45
CA PHE A 517 23.03 1.43 -8.14
C PHE A 517 24.03 1.89 -9.20
N ALA A 518 25.28 1.44 -9.13
CA ALA A 518 26.31 1.90 -10.04
C ALA A 518 26.00 1.53 -11.51
N TYR A 519 25.23 0.46 -11.78
CA TYR A 519 24.91 0.06 -13.15
C TYR A 519 24.06 1.11 -13.89
N TYR A 520 23.11 1.77 -13.20
CA TYR A 520 22.29 2.84 -13.79
C TYR A 520 23.17 3.96 -14.32
N PHE A 521 24.16 4.36 -13.52
CA PHE A 521 25.10 5.42 -13.86
C PHE A 521 26.22 4.95 -14.79
N LEU A 522 26.58 3.66 -14.78
CA LEU A 522 27.55 3.08 -15.69
C LEU A 522 27.04 3.12 -17.13
N TRP A 523 25.76 2.79 -17.34
CA TRP A 523 25.09 2.96 -18.63
C TRP A 523 25.12 4.42 -19.09
N ALA A 524 24.74 5.35 -18.20
CA ALA A 524 24.75 6.77 -18.50
C ALA A 524 26.17 7.27 -18.85
N LEU A 525 27.18 6.84 -18.10
CA LEU A 525 28.60 7.16 -18.30
C LEU A 525 29.14 6.63 -19.63
N PHE A 526 28.79 5.40 -20.00
CA PHE A 526 29.19 4.79 -21.27
C PHE A 526 28.69 5.62 -22.46
N TRP A 527 27.41 5.99 -22.47
CA TRP A 527 26.84 6.82 -23.53
C TRP A 527 27.37 8.26 -23.50
N ALA A 528 27.58 8.85 -22.32
CA ALA A 528 28.21 10.17 -22.19
C ALA A 528 29.66 10.18 -22.69
N PHE A 529 30.37 9.06 -22.56
CA PHE A 529 31.70 8.88 -23.11
C PHE A 529 31.69 8.83 -24.64
N ILE A 530 30.80 8.04 -25.24
CA ILE A 530 30.58 8.01 -26.70
C ILE A 530 30.20 9.41 -27.22
N PHE A 531 29.34 10.13 -26.51
CA PHE A 531 28.95 11.52 -26.80
C PHE A 531 30.16 12.47 -26.85
N SER A 532 31.11 12.31 -25.93
CA SER A 532 32.29 13.16 -25.84
C SER A 532 33.31 12.86 -26.96
N ILE A 533 33.51 11.57 -27.29
CA ILE A 533 34.53 11.14 -28.26
C ILE A 533 34.08 11.30 -29.70
N SER A 534 32.79 11.07 -29.97
CA SER A 534 32.25 11.05 -31.32
C SER A 534 32.49 12.38 -32.05
N ARG A 535 32.70 12.28 -33.36
CA ARG A 535 32.78 13.45 -34.26
C ARG A 535 31.47 13.67 -35.02
N ASN A 536 30.71 12.59 -35.24
CA ASN A 536 29.43 12.62 -35.92
C ASN A 536 28.37 13.31 -35.03
N ARG A 537 27.61 14.24 -35.62
CA ARG A 537 26.56 14.99 -34.93
C ARG A 537 25.38 14.09 -34.55
N LEU A 538 25.02 13.15 -35.42
CA LEU A 538 23.93 12.20 -35.16
C LEU A 538 24.25 11.29 -33.98
N LEU A 539 25.45 10.68 -34.00
CA LEU A 539 25.89 9.82 -32.92
C LEU A 539 25.89 10.57 -31.57
N LYS A 540 26.27 11.85 -31.54
CA LYS A 540 26.14 12.67 -30.33
C LYS A 540 24.70 12.83 -29.86
N SER A 541 23.79 13.17 -30.77
CA SER A 541 22.40 13.34 -30.38
C SER A 541 21.78 12.04 -29.86
N ILE A 542 22.07 10.91 -30.51
CA ILE A 542 21.60 9.58 -30.08
C ILE A 542 22.20 9.21 -28.72
N SER A 543 23.52 9.39 -28.53
CA SER A 543 24.15 9.10 -27.24
C SER A 543 23.64 10.00 -26.11
N ALA A 544 23.32 11.27 -26.38
CA ALA A 544 22.73 12.15 -25.38
C ALA A 544 21.31 11.71 -24.99
N LEU A 545 20.55 11.10 -25.91
CA LEU A 545 19.21 10.56 -25.67
C LEU A 545 19.26 9.23 -24.89
N LEU A 546 20.17 8.33 -25.26
CA LEU A 546 20.28 7.00 -24.62
C LEU A 546 20.87 7.06 -23.21
N SER A 547 21.65 8.11 -22.90
CA SER A 547 22.34 8.25 -21.61
C SER A 547 21.39 8.26 -20.39
N PRO A 548 20.30 9.07 -20.33
CA PRO A 548 19.37 9.03 -19.20
C PRO A 548 18.33 7.89 -19.25
N MET A 549 18.27 7.11 -20.34
CA MET A 549 17.15 6.20 -20.62
C MET A 549 16.93 5.17 -19.51
N LEU A 550 18.00 4.51 -19.05
CA LEU A 550 17.88 3.45 -18.06
C LEU A 550 17.52 3.98 -16.66
N ILE A 551 17.96 5.20 -16.31
CA ILE A 551 17.50 5.91 -15.10
C ILE A 551 16.01 6.26 -15.24
N ALA A 552 15.56 6.76 -16.40
CA ALA A 552 14.16 7.11 -16.62
C ALA A 552 13.25 5.88 -16.51
N ILE A 553 13.63 4.74 -17.09
CA ILE A 553 12.90 3.47 -16.97
C ILE A 553 12.79 3.06 -15.49
N SER A 554 13.89 3.12 -14.74
CA SER A 554 13.88 2.75 -13.32
C SER A 554 12.92 3.59 -12.48
N VAL A 555 12.81 4.90 -12.77
CA VAL A 555 11.87 5.77 -12.06
C VAL A 555 10.42 5.42 -12.41
N VAL A 556 10.15 5.07 -13.66
CA VAL A 556 8.81 4.63 -14.08
C VAL A 556 8.45 3.30 -13.42
N ASP A 557 9.38 2.36 -13.36
CA ASP A 557 9.19 1.08 -12.68
C ASP A 557 8.90 1.29 -11.19
N ILE A 558 9.65 2.16 -10.52
CA ILE A 558 9.41 2.55 -9.12
C ILE A 558 8.00 3.13 -8.94
N ILE A 559 7.56 4.00 -9.85
CA ILE A 559 6.21 4.56 -9.81
C ILE A 559 5.13 3.49 -10.03
N ARG A 560 5.39 2.47 -10.87
CA ARG A 560 4.46 1.38 -11.15
C ARG A 560 4.32 0.38 -10.00
N ILE A 561 5.37 0.18 -9.20
CA ILE A 561 5.34 -0.69 -8.01
C ILE A 561 4.47 -0.09 -6.88
N ASP A 562 4.05 1.18 -7.01
CA ASP A 562 3.24 1.90 -6.02
C ASP A 562 3.88 2.03 -4.61
N GLU A 563 5.18 2.28 -4.56
CA GLU A 563 5.90 2.57 -3.32
C GLU A 563 5.60 4.00 -2.82
N THR A 564 4.43 4.18 -2.21
CA THR A 564 3.86 5.49 -1.85
C THR A 564 4.78 6.38 -1.02
N LEU A 565 5.59 5.83 -0.12
CA LEU A 565 6.51 6.61 0.71
C LEU A 565 7.58 7.31 -0.14
N LEU A 566 8.26 6.53 -0.99
CA LEU A 566 9.31 7.05 -1.87
C LEU A 566 8.74 7.93 -2.99
N ILE A 567 7.61 7.55 -3.59
CA ILE A 567 6.94 8.35 -4.63
C ILE A 567 6.53 9.71 -4.05
N GLY A 568 5.94 9.69 -2.85
CA GLY A 568 5.56 10.90 -2.12
C GLY A 568 6.78 11.80 -1.92
N GLU A 569 7.88 11.27 -1.39
CA GLU A 569 9.13 12.00 -1.19
C GLU A 569 9.78 12.52 -2.49
N LEU A 570 9.74 11.73 -3.58
CA LEU A 570 10.31 12.09 -4.88
C LEU A 570 9.52 13.21 -5.57
N ILE A 571 8.20 13.22 -5.42
CA ILE A 571 7.31 14.23 -6.01
C ILE A 571 7.20 15.47 -5.10
N ALA A 572 7.10 15.26 -3.78
CA ALA A 572 7.01 16.31 -2.78
C ALA A 572 8.29 17.17 -2.67
N SER A 573 8.23 18.14 -1.76
CA SER A 573 9.19 19.25 -1.68
C SER A 573 10.37 19.03 -0.73
N ASP A 574 10.79 17.79 -0.49
CA ASP A 574 11.99 17.55 0.32
C ASP A 574 13.23 18.17 -0.36
N ALA A 575 13.89 19.09 0.36
CA ALA A 575 15.09 19.76 -0.12
C ALA A 575 16.26 18.78 -0.35
N GLY A 576 16.37 17.71 0.46
CA GLY A 576 17.43 16.71 0.32
C GLY A 576 17.31 15.92 -0.99
N ILE A 577 16.10 15.46 -1.30
CA ILE A 577 15.82 14.68 -2.51
C ILE A 577 15.90 15.57 -3.75
N ASN A 578 15.41 16.80 -3.68
CA ASN A 578 15.57 17.77 -4.76
C ASN A 578 17.05 18.06 -5.08
N LEU A 579 17.92 18.05 -4.07
CA LEU A 579 19.37 18.23 -4.22
C LEU A 579 20.01 17.01 -4.91
N LEU A 580 19.57 15.79 -4.55
CA LEU A 580 19.99 14.55 -5.20
C LEU A 580 19.53 14.49 -6.67
N VAL A 581 18.24 14.73 -6.94
CA VAL A 581 17.66 14.74 -8.30
C VAL A 581 18.33 15.79 -9.17
N ALA A 582 18.64 16.97 -8.63
CA ALA A 582 19.39 18.00 -9.35
C ALA A 582 20.80 17.52 -9.74
N PHE A 583 21.45 16.72 -8.89
CA PHE A 583 22.80 16.20 -9.15
C PHE A 583 22.76 15.17 -10.29
N ILE A 584 21.81 14.24 -10.23
CA ILE A 584 21.54 13.21 -11.24
C ILE A 584 21.15 13.85 -12.59
N LEU A 585 20.33 14.91 -12.59
CA LEU A 585 19.82 15.52 -13.83
C LEU A 585 20.86 16.43 -14.52
N LEU A 586 21.75 17.05 -13.76
CA LEU A 586 22.75 18.00 -14.26
C LEU A 586 23.59 17.49 -15.45
N PRO A 587 24.21 16.29 -15.44
CA PRO A 587 25.03 15.82 -16.56
C PRO A 587 24.28 15.80 -17.90
N PHE A 588 23.00 15.44 -17.89
CA PHE A 588 22.17 15.41 -19.10
C PHE A 588 21.91 16.82 -19.64
N MET A 589 21.66 17.78 -18.75
CA MET A 589 21.47 19.18 -19.13
C MET A 589 22.76 19.83 -19.65
N LEU A 590 23.92 19.43 -19.13
CA LEU A 590 25.23 19.82 -19.68
C LEU A 590 25.47 19.26 -21.08
N MET A 591 25.04 18.01 -21.36
CA MET A 591 25.09 17.44 -22.70
C MET A 591 24.16 18.17 -23.68
N LEU A 592 22.98 18.56 -23.23
CA LEU A 592 22.04 19.37 -24.02
C LEU A 592 22.66 20.74 -24.39
N ILE A 593 23.27 21.42 -23.42
CA ILE A 593 24.03 22.67 -23.68
C ILE A 593 25.12 22.45 -24.73
N ARG A 594 25.84 21.32 -24.66
CA ARG A 594 26.89 21.02 -25.62
C ARG A 594 26.37 20.88 -27.05
N LEU A 595 25.20 20.28 -27.26
CA LEU A 595 24.61 20.13 -28.59
C LEU A 595 24.42 21.49 -29.29
N ASP A 596 24.16 22.56 -28.54
CA ASP A 596 24.02 23.91 -29.10
C ASP A 596 25.28 24.50 -29.71
N PHE A 597 26.44 24.09 -29.21
CA PHE A 597 27.71 24.48 -29.83
C PHE A 597 28.03 23.68 -31.11
N LEU A 598 27.30 22.60 -31.39
CA LEU A 598 27.55 21.72 -32.55
C LEU A 598 26.73 22.10 -33.79
N PHE A 599 25.56 22.71 -33.61
CA PHE A 599 24.66 23.09 -34.70
C PHE A 599 24.73 24.60 -34.96
N PRO A 600 25.50 25.05 -35.97
CA PRO A 600 25.56 26.46 -36.32
C PRO A 600 24.20 26.95 -36.83
N HIS A 601 23.80 28.15 -36.42
CA HIS A 601 22.59 28.80 -36.91
C HIS A 601 22.69 29.00 -38.43
N PRO A 602 21.57 28.90 -39.19
CA PRO A 602 21.55 29.16 -40.63
C PRO A 602 21.92 30.59 -41.04
N VAL A 603 22.08 31.50 -40.07
CA VAL A 603 22.40 32.91 -40.29
C VAL A 603 23.72 33.16 -39.56
N ARG A 604 24.75 33.60 -40.30
CA ARG A 604 26.06 33.92 -39.75
C ARG A 604 25.89 34.90 -38.58
N GLY A 605 26.47 34.57 -37.42
CA GLY A 605 26.48 35.45 -36.24
C GLY A 605 25.37 35.22 -35.22
N ARG A 606 24.26 34.56 -35.57
CA ARG A 606 23.27 34.13 -34.56
C ARG A 606 23.74 32.82 -33.92
N ARG A 607 23.75 32.75 -32.58
CA ARG A 607 24.00 31.54 -31.79
C ARG A 607 22.71 31.18 -31.04
N ASN A 608 22.64 30.02 -30.38
CA ASN A 608 21.47 29.56 -29.60
C ASN A 608 20.33 28.97 -30.44
N PHE A 609 20.61 28.40 -31.61
CA PHE A 609 19.54 27.81 -32.42
C PHE A 609 18.90 26.63 -31.68
N THR A 610 19.66 25.63 -31.27
CA THR A 610 19.10 24.40 -30.69
C THR A 610 18.51 24.58 -29.31
N LEU A 611 19.13 25.40 -28.43
CA LEU A 611 18.59 25.66 -27.10
C LEU A 611 17.22 26.36 -27.14
N ARG A 612 16.99 27.21 -28.16
CA ARG A 612 15.68 27.87 -28.34
C ARG A 612 14.61 26.88 -28.80
N TYR A 613 14.94 25.96 -29.71
CA TYR A 613 14.01 24.92 -30.12
C TYR A 613 13.76 23.89 -29.02
N SER A 614 14.78 23.53 -28.23
CA SER A 614 14.58 22.65 -27.08
C SER A 614 13.73 23.33 -26.01
N ALA A 615 13.93 24.63 -25.75
CA ALA A 615 13.05 25.40 -24.85
C ALA A 615 11.61 25.46 -25.37
N LEU A 616 11.42 25.69 -26.66
CA LEU A 616 10.09 25.66 -27.29
C LEU A 616 9.44 24.27 -27.17
N ALA A 617 10.20 23.21 -27.43
CA ALA A 617 9.70 21.84 -27.34
C ALA A 617 9.34 21.46 -25.90
N MET A 618 10.19 21.84 -24.92
CA MET A 618 9.90 21.66 -23.49
C MET A 618 8.69 22.48 -23.04
N LEU A 619 8.49 23.69 -23.57
CA LEU A 619 7.29 24.49 -23.29
C LEU A 619 6.03 23.83 -23.83
N LEU A 620 6.06 23.33 -25.07
CA LEU A 620 4.93 22.60 -25.65
C LEU A 620 4.63 21.33 -24.86
N LEU A 621 5.68 20.61 -24.44
CA LEU A 621 5.56 19.42 -23.61
C LEU A 621 4.97 19.75 -22.23
N LEU A 622 5.42 20.84 -21.61
CA LEU A 622 4.91 21.34 -20.34
C LEU A 622 3.42 21.66 -20.44
N LEU A 623 3.01 22.38 -21.49
CA LEU A 623 1.61 22.72 -21.73
C LEU A 623 0.75 21.47 -21.99
N ALA A 624 1.26 20.51 -22.77
CA ALA A 624 0.57 19.26 -23.04
C ALA A 624 0.42 18.39 -21.78
N ASN A 625 1.47 18.28 -20.97
CA ASN A 625 1.44 17.54 -19.71
C ASN A 625 0.53 18.22 -18.68
N LEU A 626 0.55 19.56 -18.59
CA LEU A 626 -0.37 20.33 -17.76
C LEU A 626 -1.82 20.09 -18.21
N LEU A 627 -2.12 20.18 -19.50
CA LEU A 627 -3.45 19.85 -20.01
C LEU A 627 -3.86 18.42 -19.64
N SER A 628 -2.97 17.45 -19.82
CA SER A 628 -3.21 16.05 -19.45
C SER A 628 -3.50 15.88 -17.96
N THR A 629 -2.79 16.57 -17.05
CA THR A 629 -3.07 16.51 -15.60
C THR A 629 -4.44 17.04 -15.20
N PHE A 630 -5.03 17.95 -15.99
CA PHE A 630 -6.38 18.48 -15.74
C PHE A 630 -7.48 17.67 -16.44
N VAL A 631 -7.17 17.02 -17.57
CA VAL A 631 -8.12 16.19 -18.32
C VAL A 631 -8.26 14.78 -17.71
N LEU A 632 -7.18 14.22 -17.17
CA LEU A 632 -7.22 12.89 -16.57
C LEU A 632 -8.06 12.89 -15.28
N GLU A 633 -9.09 12.05 -15.27
CA GLU A 633 -9.90 11.78 -14.10
C GLU A 633 -9.06 10.97 -13.09
N PRO A 634 -8.93 11.45 -11.84
CA PRO A 634 -8.09 10.80 -10.84
C PRO A 634 -8.78 9.60 -10.18
N PHE A 635 -10.10 9.47 -10.33
CA PHE A 635 -10.93 8.42 -9.74
C PHE A 635 -11.60 7.63 -10.87
N PRO A 636 -10.93 6.61 -11.45
CA PRO A 636 -11.56 5.71 -12.40
C PRO A 636 -12.64 4.86 -11.70
N GLU A 637 -13.56 4.26 -12.45
CA GLU A 637 -14.65 3.44 -11.88
C GLU A 637 -14.16 2.30 -10.99
N ARG A 638 -12.97 1.74 -11.30
CA ARG A 638 -12.31 0.70 -10.50
C ARG A 638 -11.77 1.18 -9.15
N GLN A 639 -11.51 2.47 -8.99
CA GLN A 639 -11.02 3.09 -7.74
C GLN A 639 -11.80 4.38 -7.47
N PRO A 640 -13.07 4.26 -7.03
CA PRO A 640 -13.92 5.41 -6.80
C PRO A 640 -13.38 6.30 -5.67
N GLN A 641 -13.76 7.58 -5.72
CA GLN A 641 -13.46 8.53 -4.66
C GLN A 641 -14.03 8.03 -3.33
N GLN A 642 -13.16 7.87 -2.33
CA GLN A 642 -13.59 7.48 -0.99
C GLN A 642 -14.23 8.67 -0.27
N ILE A 643 -15.43 8.44 0.27
CA ILE A 643 -16.17 9.41 1.09
C ILE A 643 -16.39 8.77 2.46
N ILE A 644 -15.81 9.38 3.49
CA ILE A 644 -15.93 8.95 4.89
C ILE A 644 -16.97 9.83 5.56
N ILE A 645 -17.98 9.24 6.18
CA ILE A 645 -18.99 10.00 6.93
C ILE A 645 -18.78 9.76 8.41
N ARG A 646 -18.52 10.83 9.15
CA ARG A 646 -18.35 10.79 10.59
C ARG A 646 -19.50 11.50 11.28
N GLY A 647 -20.20 10.80 12.16
CA GLY A 647 -21.18 11.39 13.06
C GLY A 647 -20.61 11.52 14.47
N GLU A 648 -20.66 12.73 15.01
CA GLU A 648 -20.40 13.04 16.41
C GLU A 648 -21.73 13.43 17.06
N ASN A 649 -22.06 12.79 18.18
CA ASN A 649 -23.23 13.16 18.98
C ASN A 649 -22.77 13.68 20.33
N SER A 650 -23.11 14.93 20.66
CA SER A 650 -22.85 15.53 21.96
C SER A 650 -24.17 15.77 22.69
N ARG A 651 -24.26 15.28 23.92
CA ARG A 651 -25.42 15.47 24.80
C ARG A 651 -24.98 16.14 26.09
N GLU A 652 -25.55 17.29 26.42
CA GLU A 652 -25.36 17.95 27.70
C GLU A 652 -26.62 17.79 28.57
N TYR A 653 -26.43 17.27 29.77
CA TYR A 653 -27.50 17.08 30.76
C TYR A 653 -27.24 17.95 31.99
N ASP A 654 -28.23 18.77 32.35
CA ASP A 654 -28.31 19.47 33.63
C ASP A 654 -29.10 18.62 34.64
N SER A 655 -28.45 18.27 35.76
CA SER A 655 -29.01 17.39 36.81
C SER A 655 -30.24 17.98 37.53
N ARG A 656 -30.60 19.24 37.29
CA ARG A 656 -31.77 19.90 37.90
C ARG A 656 -33.12 19.49 37.31
N SER A 657 -33.13 18.80 36.17
CA SER A 657 -34.36 18.35 35.51
C SER A 657 -34.87 17.04 36.15
N ARG A 658 -36.00 17.11 36.88
CA ARG A 658 -36.63 15.94 37.51
C ARG A 658 -36.95 14.85 36.48
N GLN A 659 -36.79 13.62 36.94
CA GLN A 659 -36.90 12.31 36.29
C GLN A 659 -38.26 11.97 35.61
N SER A 660 -39.08 12.94 35.18
CA SER A 660 -40.33 12.65 34.46
C SER A 660 -40.47 13.29 33.08
N ASP A 661 -39.61 14.23 32.67
CA ASP A 661 -39.53 14.69 31.29
C ASP A 661 -38.07 15.08 30.99
N ALA A 662 -37.30 14.13 30.47
CA ALA A 662 -35.90 14.30 30.10
C ALA A 662 -35.78 15.20 28.84
N ALA A 663 -36.02 16.50 29.00
CA ALA A 663 -35.62 17.49 28.01
C ALA A 663 -34.10 17.69 28.11
N ALA A 664 -33.34 16.79 27.48
CA ALA A 664 -31.92 17.01 27.21
C ALA A 664 -31.76 18.40 26.58
N THR A 665 -30.96 19.25 27.22
CA THR A 665 -30.77 20.62 26.76
C THR A 665 -29.79 20.56 25.58
N GLU A 666 -30.32 20.75 24.37
CA GLU A 666 -29.60 20.77 23.08
C GLU A 666 -28.84 19.47 22.73
N LEU A 667 -29.49 18.60 21.95
CA LEU A 667 -28.80 17.53 21.23
C LEU A 667 -28.03 18.14 20.05
N GLU A 668 -26.72 18.33 20.17
CA GLU A 668 -25.89 18.79 19.05
C GLU A 668 -25.33 17.57 18.31
N THR A 669 -26.09 17.09 17.32
CA THR A 669 -25.62 16.06 16.40
C THR A 669 -24.89 16.72 15.23
N ARG A 670 -23.58 16.46 15.10
CA ARG A 670 -22.75 16.93 13.99
C ARG A 670 -22.38 15.74 13.11
N VAL A 671 -23.01 15.61 11.96
CA VAL A 671 -22.58 14.65 10.93
C VAL A 671 -21.81 15.41 9.85
N ARG A 672 -20.62 14.92 9.50
CA ARG A 672 -19.78 15.50 8.45
C ARG A 672 -19.31 14.42 7.49
N ALA A 673 -19.50 14.64 6.20
CA ALA A 673 -18.77 13.90 5.17
C ALA A 673 -17.37 14.50 5.00
N TYR A 674 -16.40 13.64 4.76
CA TYR A 674 -15.01 13.93 4.48
C TYR A 674 -14.60 13.17 3.22
N SER A 675 -13.84 13.82 2.35
CA SER A 675 -13.20 13.16 1.22
C SER A 675 -11.84 13.79 0.96
N ASN A 676 -10.94 12.99 0.38
CA ASN A 676 -9.62 13.40 -0.11
C ASN A 676 -9.68 14.33 -1.33
N ALA A 677 -10.85 14.47 -1.95
CA ALA A 677 -11.13 15.38 -3.05
C ALA A 677 -12.41 16.18 -2.80
N ARG A 678 -12.62 17.22 -3.61
CA ARG A 678 -13.86 18.03 -3.56
C ARG A 678 -15.07 17.11 -3.74
N LEU A 679 -16.05 17.23 -2.84
CA LEU A 679 -17.22 16.36 -2.79
C LEU A 679 -18.20 16.58 -3.95
N GLY A 680 -18.17 17.76 -4.59
CA GLY A 680 -19.00 18.05 -5.75
C GLY A 680 -20.49 18.02 -5.39
N LYS A 681 -21.29 17.37 -6.24
CA LYS A 681 -22.70 17.14 -5.97
C LYS A 681 -22.87 15.80 -5.24
N LEU A 682 -23.33 15.90 -4.00
CA LEU A 682 -23.69 14.77 -3.16
C LEU A 682 -25.20 14.68 -3.08
N ASP A 683 -25.76 13.58 -3.56
CA ASP A 683 -27.12 13.17 -3.24
C ASP A 683 -26.98 12.03 -2.22
N PHE A 684 -27.52 12.20 -1.01
CA PHE A 684 -27.41 11.22 0.07
C PHE A 684 -28.71 11.12 0.87
N SER A 685 -28.98 9.96 1.47
CA SER A 685 -30.16 9.73 2.31
C SER A 685 -29.72 9.29 3.70
N LEU A 686 -30.05 10.06 4.73
CA LEU A 686 -29.68 9.78 6.12
C LEU A 686 -30.94 9.69 6.97
N ALA A 687 -31.14 8.56 7.65
CA ALA A 687 -32.32 8.31 8.51
C ALA A 687 -33.66 8.60 7.79
N GLY A 688 -33.76 8.27 6.51
CA GLY A 688 -34.96 8.50 5.68
C GLY A 688 -35.15 9.94 5.20
N GLN A 689 -34.24 10.87 5.53
CA GLN A 689 -34.21 12.21 4.95
C GLN A 689 -33.23 12.25 3.79
N GLU A 690 -33.73 12.66 2.62
CA GLU A 690 -32.89 12.94 1.47
C GLU A 690 -32.28 14.33 1.57
N PHE A 691 -31.02 14.41 1.21
CA PHE A 691 -30.27 15.64 1.18
C PHE A 691 -29.47 15.70 -0.12
N SER A 692 -29.55 16.85 -0.79
CA SER A 692 -28.73 17.16 -1.94
C SER A 692 -27.86 18.36 -1.59
N ALA A 693 -26.55 18.19 -1.70
CA ALA A 693 -25.56 19.20 -1.37
C ALA A 693 -24.57 19.35 -2.52
N GLU A 694 -24.40 20.57 -3.02
CA GLU A 694 -23.32 20.88 -3.94
C GLU A 694 -22.25 21.66 -3.19
N THR A 695 -21.08 21.05 -3.01
CA THR A 695 -19.98 21.66 -2.28
C THR A 695 -18.66 21.53 -3.02
N ARG A 696 -17.89 22.63 -3.01
CA ARG A 696 -16.51 22.64 -3.50
C ARG A 696 -15.49 22.31 -2.40
N ASN A 697 -15.97 22.04 -1.19
CA ASN A 697 -15.12 21.67 -0.07
C ASN A 697 -14.93 20.15 -0.02
N THR A 698 -13.85 19.73 0.64
CA THR A 698 -13.52 18.33 0.97
C THR A 698 -14.33 17.80 2.15
N SER A 699 -15.03 18.69 2.87
CA SER A 699 -15.94 18.33 3.94
C SER A 699 -17.28 19.04 3.80
N TYR A 700 -18.36 18.36 4.15
CA TYR A 700 -19.70 18.94 4.19
C TYR A 700 -20.44 18.54 5.47
N PRO A 701 -20.90 19.50 6.29
CA PRO A 701 -21.73 19.22 7.46
C PRO A 701 -23.18 18.99 7.04
N PHE A 702 -23.79 17.92 7.55
CA PHE A 702 -25.19 17.63 7.34
C PHE A 702 -26.02 18.21 8.51
N PRO A 703 -27.07 19.00 8.22
CA PRO A 703 -27.96 19.52 9.25
C PRO A 703 -28.95 18.41 9.63
N VAL A 704 -28.55 17.54 10.55
CA VAL A 704 -29.38 16.42 10.99
C VAL A 704 -30.06 16.77 12.30
N THR A 705 -31.38 16.76 12.30
CA THR A 705 -32.19 17.03 13.49
C THR A 705 -32.49 15.70 14.18
N GLN A 706 -31.82 15.47 15.32
CA GLN A 706 -32.07 14.38 16.28
C GLN A 706 -31.91 12.95 15.74
N ILE A 707 -30.76 12.34 16.02
CA ILE A 707 -30.64 10.89 16.02
C ILE A 707 -30.45 10.44 17.48
N SER A 708 -31.24 9.46 17.91
CA SER A 708 -31.12 8.84 19.24
C SER A 708 -29.72 8.30 19.45
N GLY A 709 -28.99 8.86 20.42
CA GLY A 709 -27.73 8.32 20.91
C GLY A 709 -27.93 6.98 21.64
N ARG A 710 -26.85 6.21 21.71
CA ARG A 710 -26.80 4.77 21.96
C ARG A 710 -26.45 4.42 23.40
N LEU A 711 -25.76 5.33 24.07
CA LEU A 711 -25.35 5.14 25.45
C LEU A 711 -26.44 5.67 26.39
N ASN A 712 -27.09 4.76 27.09
CA ASN A 712 -27.94 5.10 28.22
C ASN A 712 -27.09 5.17 29.48
N TYR A 713 -27.43 6.09 30.37
CA TYR A 713 -26.79 6.17 31.67
C TYR A 713 -27.83 6.32 32.77
N THR A 714 -27.56 5.69 33.90
CA THR A 714 -28.26 5.92 35.16
C THR A 714 -27.22 6.40 36.16
N LEU A 715 -27.44 7.55 36.76
CA LEU A 715 -26.57 8.11 37.79
C LEU A 715 -27.38 8.28 39.07
N GLU A 716 -27.04 7.49 40.08
CA GLU A 716 -27.57 7.64 41.44
C GLU A 716 -26.49 8.24 42.34
N SER A 717 -26.90 9.05 43.31
CA SER A 717 -26.02 9.59 44.33
C SER A 717 -26.58 9.27 45.72
N ARG A 718 -25.69 8.97 46.67
CA ARG A 718 -26.04 8.79 48.08
C ARG A 718 -25.03 9.51 48.95
N SER A 719 -25.50 10.44 49.75
CA SER A 719 -24.68 11.23 50.67
C SER A 719 -24.76 10.65 52.08
N PHE A 720 -23.61 10.32 52.69
CA PHE A 720 -23.51 9.79 54.06
C PHE A 720 -22.22 10.28 54.74
N LEU A 721 -22.34 10.84 55.96
CA LEU A 721 -21.20 11.30 56.78
C LEU A 721 -20.19 12.19 56.03
N GLY A 722 -20.66 13.17 55.25
CA GLY A 722 -19.79 14.14 54.55
C GLY A 722 -19.07 13.57 53.33
N ARG A 723 -19.49 12.39 52.85
CA ARG A 723 -19.06 11.76 51.59
C ARG A 723 -20.28 11.51 50.71
N THR A 724 -20.10 11.63 49.41
CA THR A 724 -21.14 11.35 48.42
C THR A 724 -20.62 10.24 47.50
N THR A 725 -21.33 9.12 47.49
CA THR A 725 -21.06 8.00 46.59
C THR A 725 -21.94 8.12 45.37
N TYR A 726 -21.34 8.08 44.19
CA TYR A 726 -21.99 8.07 42.90
C TYR A 726 -21.99 6.65 42.34
N SER A 727 -23.15 6.17 41.90
CA SER A 727 -23.30 4.92 41.16
C SER A 727 -23.70 5.25 39.73
N LEU A 728 -22.75 5.12 38.81
CA LEU A 728 -22.93 5.36 37.37
C LEU A 728 -23.02 4.01 36.66
N VAL A 729 -24.18 3.74 36.09
CA VAL A 729 -24.44 2.57 35.25
C VAL A 729 -24.52 3.04 33.81
N LEU A 730 -23.61 2.56 32.95
CA LEU A 730 -23.60 2.85 31.52
C LEU A 730 -24.03 1.63 30.72
N ASP A 731 -25.11 1.76 29.96
CA ASP A 731 -25.60 0.69 29.10
C ASP A 731 -25.51 1.10 27.63
N SER A 732 -24.69 0.36 26.88
CA SER A 732 -24.53 0.50 25.43
C SER A 732 -25.58 -0.29 24.63
N GLY A 733 -26.49 -1.01 25.30
CA GLY A 733 -27.57 -1.76 24.65
C GLY A 733 -27.08 -2.99 23.87
N SER A 734 -27.64 -3.21 22.68
CA SER A 734 -27.33 -4.39 21.84
C SER A 734 -25.97 -4.32 21.13
N GLU A 735 -25.36 -3.15 21.02
CA GLU A 735 -24.05 -2.93 20.39
C GLU A 735 -23.01 -2.52 21.42
N ARG A 736 -21.99 -3.35 21.61
CA ARG A 736 -20.94 -3.06 22.58
C ARG A 736 -20.04 -1.92 22.09
N ALA A 737 -19.80 -0.94 22.96
CA ALA A 737 -18.79 0.08 22.73
C ALA A 737 -17.39 -0.56 22.68
N GLU A 738 -16.56 -0.11 21.75
CA GLU A 738 -15.16 -0.55 21.62
C GLU A 738 -14.29 0.08 22.72
N SER A 739 -14.59 1.32 23.12
CA SER A 739 -13.99 1.92 24.31
C SER A 739 -14.95 2.94 24.93
N ILE A 740 -14.89 3.11 26.25
CA ILE A 740 -15.66 4.13 26.97
C ILE A 740 -14.69 4.91 27.86
N ARG A 741 -14.32 6.13 27.50
CA ARG A 741 -13.49 6.97 28.35
C ARG A 741 -14.37 7.76 29.32
N ILE A 742 -14.18 7.55 30.62
CA ILE A 742 -14.86 8.30 31.69
C ILE A 742 -13.85 9.23 32.35
N SER A 743 -14.09 10.54 32.26
CA SER A 743 -13.26 11.57 32.85
C SER A 743 -14.10 12.42 33.80
N LEU A 744 -13.57 12.69 34.98
CA LEU A 744 -14.22 13.44 36.03
C LEU A 744 -13.39 14.70 36.31
N PHE A 745 -14.02 15.86 36.15
CA PHE A 745 -13.40 17.16 36.39
C PHE A 745 -13.92 17.74 37.69
N THR A 746 -13.01 18.12 38.59
CA THR A 746 -13.33 18.68 39.90
C THR A 746 -12.81 20.10 40.01
N SER A 747 -13.51 20.95 40.77
CA SER A 747 -13.08 22.33 41.04
C SER A 747 -11.92 22.43 42.04
N GLU A 748 -11.70 21.37 42.83
CA GLU A 748 -10.61 21.25 43.80
C GLU A 748 -9.83 19.96 43.50
N ASP A 749 -8.50 20.00 43.55
CA ASP A 749 -7.63 18.82 43.36
C ASP A 749 -7.88 17.79 44.48
N THR A 750 -8.91 16.96 44.30
CA THR A 750 -9.38 15.98 45.27
C THR A 750 -9.36 14.59 44.64
N SER A 751 -8.82 13.60 45.34
CA SER A 751 -8.80 12.21 44.89
C SER A 751 -10.06 11.48 45.36
N PRO A 752 -10.64 10.55 44.57
CA PRO A 752 -11.70 9.68 45.05
C PRO A 752 -11.26 8.90 46.29
N TYR A 753 -12.13 8.83 47.30
CA TYR A 753 -11.89 8.01 48.49
C TYR A 753 -11.94 6.52 48.17
N ASP A 754 -12.84 6.17 47.25
CA ASP A 754 -13.04 4.82 46.77
C ASP A 754 -13.52 4.86 45.31
N ALA A 755 -13.19 3.83 44.53
CA ALA A 755 -13.59 3.67 43.14
C ALA A 755 -13.53 2.20 42.72
N THR A 756 -14.57 1.72 42.01
CA THR A 756 -14.61 0.34 41.50
C THR A 756 -13.61 0.09 40.38
N LEU A 757 -13.23 1.15 39.63
CA LEU A 757 -12.25 1.09 38.56
C LEU A 757 -10.94 1.79 38.95
N PRO A 758 -9.78 1.27 38.51
CA PRO A 758 -8.52 1.97 38.67
C PRO A 758 -8.58 3.34 37.98
N TYR A 759 -7.97 4.36 38.57
CA TYR A 759 -8.00 5.72 38.04
C TYR A 759 -6.61 6.37 38.04
N ARG A 760 -6.44 7.36 37.18
CA ARG A 760 -5.24 8.21 37.12
C ARG A 760 -5.63 9.67 37.35
N PHE A 761 -4.95 10.30 38.30
CA PHE A 761 -5.07 11.74 38.55
C PHE A 761 -4.09 12.50 37.64
N ILE A 762 -4.58 13.47 36.86
CA ILE A 762 -3.76 14.31 35.99
C ILE A 762 -3.55 15.66 36.69
N THR A 763 -2.40 15.79 37.35
CA THR A 763 -1.97 16.99 38.09
C THR A 763 -1.98 18.24 37.19
N GLY A 764 -2.66 19.30 37.64
CA GLY A 764 -2.72 20.61 36.98
C GLY A 764 -4.00 20.89 36.18
N ARG A 765 -4.92 19.93 36.06
CA ARG A 765 -6.22 20.08 35.38
C ARG A 765 -7.45 19.67 36.22
N GLY A 766 -7.25 19.21 37.46
CA GLY A 766 -8.35 18.69 38.31
C GLY A 766 -9.08 17.50 37.68
N GLU A 767 -8.42 16.73 36.81
CA GLU A 767 -8.99 15.64 36.02
C GLU A 767 -8.63 14.27 36.62
N ILE A 768 -9.67 13.48 36.91
CA ILE A 768 -9.59 12.06 37.29
C ILE A 768 -10.05 11.23 36.09
N ARG A 769 -9.19 10.37 35.57
CA ARG A 769 -9.52 9.48 34.46
C ARG A 769 -9.63 8.04 34.93
N PHE A 770 -10.79 7.43 34.77
CA PHE A 770 -10.98 6.01 35.05
C PHE A 770 -10.42 5.15 33.91
N LEU A 771 -9.74 4.08 34.28
CA LEU A 771 -9.09 3.15 33.37
C LEU A 771 -9.97 1.91 33.22
N ASN A 772 -10.67 1.84 32.10
CA ASN A 772 -11.27 0.62 31.59
C ASN A 772 -10.53 0.19 30.31
N GLY A 773 -10.51 -1.12 30.07
CA GLY A 773 -9.89 -1.68 28.87
C GLY A 773 -10.71 -1.43 27.60
N ILE A 774 -10.23 -2.00 26.50
CA ILE A 774 -10.96 -2.08 25.22
C ILE A 774 -12.10 -3.12 25.38
N ASN A 775 -13.27 -2.86 24.81
CA ASN A 775 -14.53 -3.61 24.96
C ASN A 775 -15.04 -3.69 26.41
N PRO A 776 -15.41 -2.55 27.04
CA PRO A 776 -16.01 -2.55 28.37
C PRO A 776 -17.29 -3.42 28.43
N PRO A 777 -17.59 -4.04 29.59
CA PRO A 777 -18.85 -4.75 29.79
C PRO A 777 -20.05 -3.79 29.61
N SER A 778 -21.17 -4.30 29.11
CA SER A 778 -22.46 -3.60 29.07
C SER A 778 -23.46 -4.41 29.90
N PRO A 779 -24.02 -3.86 31.00
CA PRO A 779 -23.76 -2.53 31.54
C PRO A 779 -22.37 -2.41 32.21
N LEU A 780 -21.74 -1.24 32.08
CA LEU A 780 -20.54 -0.84 32.81
C LEU A 780 -20.94 -0.12 34.09
N ASN A 781 -20.64 -0.74 35.23
CA ASN A 781 -20.93 -0.17 36.54
C ASN A 781 -19.67 0.50 37.10
N LEU A 782 -19.77 1.78 37.41
CA LEU A 782 -18.71 2.56 38.05
C LEU A 782 -19.29 3.20 39.31
N GLU A 783 -18.79 2.77 40.46
CA GLU A 783 -19.05 3.46 41.73
C GLU A 783 -17.81 4.22 42.17
N PHE A 784 -17.99 5.46 42.60
CA PHE A 784 -16.90 6.26 43.16
C PHE A 784 -17.39 7.21 44.24
N THR A 785 -16.54 7.48 45.23
CA THR A 785 -16.88 8.30 46.39
C THR A 785 -16.02 9.56 46.45
N LEU A 786 -16.68 10.72 46.53
CA LEU A 786 -16.04 12.04 46.65
C LEU A 786 -16.46 12.74 47.96
N PRO A 787 -15.70 13.75 48.42
CA PRO A 787 -16.17 14.63 49.49
C PRO A 787 -17.47 15.33 49.10
N SER A 788 -18.45 15.45 50.00
CA SER A 788 -19.78 16.04 49.68
C SER A 788 -19.77 17.50 49.23
N ARG A 789 -18.64 18.22 49.34
CA ARG A 789 -18.50 19.59 48.84
C ARG A 789 -18.02 19.66 47.39
N THR A 790 -17.61 18.52 46.83
CA THR A 790 -17.02 18.45 45.49
C THR A 790 -18.12 18.39 44.45
N ARG A 791 -18.06 19.25 43.44
CA ARG A 791 -19.01 19.25 42.32
C ARG A 791 -18.33 18.66 41.08
N PRO A 792 -18.47 17.35 40.81
CA PRO A 792 -17.84 16.74 39.65
C PRO A 792 -18.61 17.06 38.38
N ARG A 793 -17.88 17.43 37.31
CA ARG A 793 -18.37 17.35 35.93
C ARG A 793 -17.91 16.02 35.35
N ILE A 794 -18.85 15.21 34.89
CA ILE A 794 -18.55 13.89 34.32
C ILE A 794 -18.62 13.99 32.80
N GLU A 795 -17.53 13.62 32.13
CA GLU A 795 -17.46 13.51 30.68
C GLU A 795 -17.27 12.03 30.31
N ILE A 796 -18.18 11.54 29.48
CA ILE A 796 -18.21 10.14 29.04
C ILE A 796 -18.09 10.15 27.52
N GLN A 797 -17.00 9.61 27.00
CA GLN A 797 -16.78 9.45 25.55
C GLN A 797 -16.83 7.96 25.21
N ALA A 798 -17.86 7.52 24.51
CA ALA A 798 -17.96 6.16 23.99
C ALA A 798 -17.60 6.13 22.51
N LEU A 799 -16.68 5.23 22.15
CA LEU A 799 -16.31 4.93 20.78
C LEU A 799 -16.94 3.60 20.39
N PHE A 800 -17.71 3.60 19.32
CA PHE A 800 -18.37 2.42 18.78
C PHE A 800 -17.66 2.02 17.48
N ARG A 801 -17.65 0.72 17.19
CA ARG A 801 -17.06 0.18 15.96
C ARG A 801 -17.68 0.89 14.74
N GLU A 802 -16.84 1.13 13.73
CA GLU A 802 -17.25 1.79 12.48
C GLU A 802 -18.55 1.16 11.93
N PRO A 803 -19.56 1.99 11.57
CA PRO A 803 -20.76 1.50 10.92
C PRO A 803 -20.41 0.70 9.68
N GLU A 804 -21.13 -0.40 9.44
CA GLU A 804 -21.28 -0.89 8.07
C GLU A 804 -22.03 0.18 7.27
N THR A 805 -21.29 1.08 6.61
CA THR A 805 -21.87 1.94 5.58
C THR A 805 -22.16 1.07 4.36
N ARG A 806 -23.43 0.72 4.13
CA ARG A 806 -23.83 0.17 2.84
C ARG A 806 -23.86 1.30 1.83
N PHE A 807 -22.97 1.20 0.85
CA PHE A 807 -23.01 2.02 -0.34
C PHE A 807 -23.82 1.26 -1.39
N THR A 808 -25.02 1.71 -1.71
CA THR A 808 -25.77 1.21 -2.87
C THR A 808 -25.80 2.29 -3.94
N ARG A 809 -25.19 2.00 -5.11
CA ARG A 809 -25.23 2.88 -6.27
C ARG A 809 -26.46 2.53 -7.10
N GLU A 810 -27.48 3.38 -7.08
CA GLU A 810 -28.70 3.20 -7.87
C GLU A 810 -28.86 4.41 -8.81
N ASN A 811 -28.93 4.18 -10.12
CA ASN A 811 -29.11 5.24 -11.14
C ASN A 811 -28.10 6.40 -11.08
N GLY A 812 -26.83 6.11 -10.75
CA GLY A 812 -25.78 7.13 -10.64
C GLY A 812 -25.86 7.98 -9.36
N ARG A 813 -26.67 7.58 -8.38
CA ARG A 813 -26.78 8.20 -7.06
C ARG A 813 -26.21 7.28 -5.98
N TRP A 814 -25.53 7.86 -5.00
CA TRP A 814 -25.02 7.12 -3.84
C TRP A 814 -26.11 7.09 -2.76
N ASN A 815 -26.80 5.97 -2.60
CA ASN A 815 -27.61 5.73 -1.41
C ASN A 815 -26.67 5.24 -0.30
N VAL A 816 -26.46 6.10 0.71
CA VAL A 816 -25.62 5.79 1.87
C VAL A 816 -26.47 5.85 3.11
N GLU A 817 -26.98 4.71 3.55
CA GLU A 817 -27.73 4.61 4.80
C GLU A 817 -26.73 4.51 5.97
N LEU A 818 -26.35 5.64 6.60
CA LEU A 818 -25.74 5.53 7.93
C LEU A 818 -26.83 5.12 8.90
N GLN A 819 -26.75 3.88 9.35
CA GLN A 819 -27.58 3.42 10.45
C GLN A 819 -26.97 3.80 11.83
N LYS A 820 -25.67 4.19 11.92
CA LYS A 820 -24.89 4.10 13.18
C LYS A 820 -23.82 5.21 13.36
N PHE A 821 -23.49 5.56 14.60
CA PHE A 821 -22.47 6.57 14.98
C PHE A 821 -21.14 5.95 15.41
N ILE A 822 -20.02 6.65 15.17
CA ILE A 822 -18.66 6.23 15.55
C ILE A 822 -18.29 6.71 16.96
N GLN A 823 -18.76 7.89 17.38
CA GLN A 823 -18.41 8.47 18.68
C GLN A 823 -19.61 9.20 19.31
N GLU A 824 -19.87 8.91 20.58
CA GLU A 824 -20.88 9.58 21.41
C GLU A 824 -20.21 10.19 22.64
N THR A 825 -20.50 11.46 22.91
CA THR A 825 -20.01 12.18 24.10
C THR A 825 -21.19 12.62 24.94
N ILE A 826 -21.22 12.20 26.21
CA ILE A 826 -22.19 12.64 27.21
C ILE A 826 -21.47 13.49 28.23
N ILE A 827 -21.98 14.71 28.44
CA ILE A 827 -21.51 15.63 29.46
C ILE A 827 -22.61 15.76 30.50
N ILE A 828 -22.30 15.40 31.74
CA ILE A 828 -23.20 15.52 32.88
C ILE A 828 -22.65 16.63 33.79
N SER A 829 -23.48 17.64 34.05
CA SER A 829 -23.13 18.78 34.89
C SER A 829 -24.26 19.14 35.86
N GLY A 830 -23.92 19.46 37.13
CA GLY A 830 -24.88 20.03 38.09
C GLY A 830 -24.72 19.55 39.55
N ASP A 831 -25.55 20.11 40.46
CA ASP A 831 -25.68 19.66 41.86
C ASP A 831 -26.35 18.28 41.85
N LEU A 832 -25.67 17.27 42.37
CA LEU A 832 -26.12 15.87 42.33
C LEU A 832 -26.69 15.41 43.68
N ASP A 833 -27.02 16.31 44.61
CA ASP A 833 -27.58 15.95 45.92
C ASP A 833 -29.09 15.77 45.85
N GLY A 834 -29.56 14.53 46.01
CA GLY A 834 -30.97 14.21 46.26
C GLY A 834 -31.24 14.13 47.76
N ASP A 835 -31.70 15.23 48.38
CA ASP A 835 -32.14 15.19 49.77
C ASP A 835 -33.48 14.44 49.89
N THR A 836 -33.45 13.29 50.57
CA THR A 836 -34.63 12.66 51.20
C THR A 836 -34.38 12.63 52.70
N GLN A 837 -34.56 13.78 53.36
CA GLN A 837 -34.53 13.85 54.81
C GLN A 837 -35.91 13.47 55.35
N THR A 838 -36.02 12.26 55.88
CA THR A 838 -37.16 11.80 56.67
C THR A 838 -36.92 12.24 58.11
N ASP A 839 -37.52 13.36 58.52
CA ASP A 839 -37.49 13.81 59.91
C ASP A 839 -38.62 13.12 60.69
N ALA A 840 -38.21 12.24 61.61
CA ALA A 840 -39.01 11.75 62.71
C ALA A 840 -38.52 12.41 64.02
N ASP A 841 -39.49 12.74 64.86
CA ASP A 841 -39.44 13.16 66.27
C ASP A 841 -39.16 14.64 66.63
N GLY A 842 -40.21 15.28 67.17
CA GLY A 842 -40.13 15.77 68.56
C GLY A 842 -40.36 17.27 68.82
N ASN A 843 -41.61 17.61 69.15
CA ASN A 843 -42.07 18.61 70.15
C ASN A 843 -41.32 19.95 70.34
N GLY A 844 -42.05 21.06 70.23
CA GLY A 844 -41.72 22.29 70.97
C GLY A 844 -42.37 23.58 70.44
N GLU A 845 -43.55 23.87 70.98
CA GLU A 845 -44.25 25.16 71.12
C GLU A 845 -43.68 26.48 70.54
N ARG A 846 -44.62 27.18 69.89
CA ARG A 846 -45.00 28.61 70.04
C ARG A 846 -44.30 29.71 69.22
N ASP A 847 -45.17 30.28 68.38
CA ASP A 847 -45.58 31.69 68.37
C ASP A 847 -44.89 32.68 67.40
N THR A 848 -45.80 33.36 66.68
CA THR A 848 -45.75 34.71 66.08
C THR A 848 -45.10 34.91 64.69
N GLU A 849 -45.97 35.06 63.69
CA GLU A 849 -45.93 36.13 62.67
C GLU A 849 -45.65 37.53 63.29
N PRO A 850 -45.19 38.59 62.57
CA PRO A 850 -45.44 38.85 61.14
C PRO A 850 -44.30 39.52 60.33
N GLU A 851 -44.56 39.61 59.02
CA GLU A 851 -44.25 40.70 58.06
C GLU A 851 -42.81 41.26 57.89
N GLY A 852 -42.33 41.15 56.65
CA GLY A 852 -41.97 42.33 55.85
C GLY A 852 -40.53 42.85 55.91
N SER A 853 -39.71 42.52 54.91
CA SER A 853 -39.17 43.46 53.90
C SER A 853 -38.28 42.74 52.89
#